data_AF-A0AAJ2AEL2-F1
#
_entry.id   AF-A0AAJ2AEL2-F1
#
_cell.length_a   1.000
_cell.length_b   1.000
_cell.length_c   1.000
_cell.angle_alpha   90.00
_cell.angle_beta   90.00
_cell.angle_gamma   90.00
#
_symmetry.space_group_name_H-M   'P 1'
#
loop_
_entity.id
_entity.type
_entity.pdbx_description
1 polymer ?
#
loop_
_entity_poly.entity_id
_entity_poly.type
_entity_poly.pdbx_seq_one_letter_code
_entity_poly.pdbx_strand_id
1 'polypeptide(L)'
;MAGDINIRERVVILPETGAFAEARRHPESTSSRRVVHVYGSRVIVMEESAEPAAKALAYESLQASAMVVDSLSATEQLGYNAFALRESSAYRTAKSSRPREGESWDSSEEMQYSCTPPEDSRERAERAMAQAGAPTSQRLTGSVAVGIVIVEGPNDNLKFSQDERTKVVAEVQNGLSWLATQNPEGLTFKYDIKIVAVEVQPGADTLTFDEKETLWRDPAMTQLGYGTGMGAVTAYIEKLRTDLGTDWTYCGFFTKYPLGHFAYASIGGPRLVMNYDNDGWGPDNIDRVFAHESGHIFGAPDEYAASGCNCGGSWGVYFKPNANCANCAPGGGVDCLMKGNTWNMCVHTPFHLGFPLVTQTYTGVWRQGNDAHYLWVNASWNSFVAKWQQLAEQNLRLADLKITRENGSERFHGVWREGTGGYYLWVNANQADFITKWQELGAQGLRLVDLEVQNVNGTLLYSGVWLPGDDGYYLWINADWNSFVAKWQQLADQNLRLIDLKIVDVGNEQRFFGVWRQGTGGHYLWVNADWNNFVAKWQELAQQNLRLVDIEITQSAQGQRFSGVWLPGADAYYLWSGADWQHFVAKWEEVSAQGMRLVDLDVVPGSGAQSPTPSSVAASYGGMASASASAFDSYEDGKGGPGAATLAGEAGYGMGSVNGEGTAVSAPDSGRLAGVGGGSSNGGGLASTSTATRTPTAGGGNAFGGGYFGGSPQPGDAPAPQPELTMEALGGGSVS
;
A
#
# COMPACT_ATOMS: atom_id res chain seq x y z
N MET A 1 22.13 4.67 8.81
CA MET A 1 21.39 4.31 7.60
C MET A 1 22.25 3.30 6.90
N ALA A 2 21.70 2.13 6.58
CA ALA A 2 22.48 1.07 5.96
C ALA A 2 22.63 1.37 4.46
N GLY A 3 23.86 1.65 4.00
CA GLY A 3 24.08 2.07 2.62
C GLY A 3 23.35 3.37 2.26
N ASP A 4 22.58 3.34 1.17
CA ASP A 4 21.77 4.45 0.65
C ASP A 4 20.26 4.25 0.80
N ILE A 5 19.85 3.11 1.36
CA ILE A 5 18.45 2.82 1.62
C ILE A 5 18.08 3.38 2.99
N ASN A 6 16.92 4.02 3.11
CA ASN A 6 16.50 4.76 4.30
C ASN A 6 16.03 3.83 5.43
N ILE A 7 16.88 2.86 5.80
CA ILE A 7 16.63 1.88 6.86
C ILE A 7 17.77 1.90 7.88
N ARG A 8 17.44 1.53 9.11
CA ARG A 8 18.41 1.32 10.17
C ARG A 8 18.57 -0.17 10.40
N GLU A 9 19.80 -0.64 10.30
CA GLU A 9 20.14 -2.02 10.55
C GLU A 9 21.25 -2.11 11.60
N ARG A 10 21.32 -3.27 12.25
CA ARG A 10 22.41 -3.65 13.13
C ARG A 10 22.86 -5.07 12.86
N VAL A 11 24.15 -5.33 13.08
CA VAL A 11 24.70 -6.69 13.06
C VAL A 11 24.81 -7.23 14.49
N VAL A 12 24.48 -8.51 14.66
CA VAL A 12 24.67 -9.26 15.90
C VAL A 12 25.47 -10.52 15.59
N ILE A 13 26.53 -10.73 16.37
CA ILE A 13 27.37 -11.94 16.31
C ILE A 13 27.06 -12.79 17.54
N LEU A 14 26.48 -13.97 17.32
CA LEU A 14 26.16 -14.93 18.38
C LEU A 14 27.42 -15.66 18.88
N PRO A 15 27.46 -16.06 20.17
CA PRO A 15 28.58 -16.81 20.75
C PRO A 15 28.66 -18.26 20.24
N GLU A 16 29.86 -18.86 20.29
CA GLU A 16 30.13 -20.20 19.76
C GLU A 16 29.39 -21.33 20.51
N THR A 17 29.27 -21.27 21.85
CA THR A 17 28.64 -22.33 22.67
C THR A 17 27.75 -21.79 23.80
N GLY A 18 26.66 -22.52 24.12
CA GLY A 18 25.69 -22.20 25.19
C GLY A 18 24.27 -22.71 24.91
N ALA A 19 23.45 -22.89 25.97
CA ALA A 19 22.11 -23.51 26.03
C ALA A 19 21.01 -22.95 25.09
N PHE A 20 21.36 -21.99 24.23
CA PHE A 20 20.51 -21.42 23.18
C PHE A 20 20.65 -22.15 21.84
N ALA A 21 21.22 -23.37 21.81
CA ALA A 21 21.43 -24.13 20.57
C ALA A 21 20.13 -24.50 19.83
N GLU A 22 19.00 -24.63 20.54
CA GLU A 22 17.69 -24.86 19.91
C GLU A 22 17.04 -23.59 19.35
N ALA A 23 17.33 -22.40 19.92
CA ALA A 23 16.86 -21.12 19.38
C ALA A 23 17.61 -20.67 18.11
N ARG A 24 18.71 -21.36 17.72
CA ARG A 24 19.61 -21.01 16.60
C ARG A 24 19.02 -21.25 15.21
N ARG A 25 17.90 -21.95 15.07
CA ARG A 25 17.32 -22.27 13.75
C ARG A 25 16.31 -21.23 13.24
N HIS A 26 15.75 -20.45 14.15
CA HIS A 26 14.73 -19.44 13.86
C HIS A 26 14.94 -18.25 14.81
N PRO A 27 15.81 -17.29 14.47
CA PRO A 27 15.85 -16.06 15.25
C PRO A 27 14.47 -15.37 15.12
N GLU A 28 13.69 -15.39 16.19
CA GLU A 28 12.32 -14.89 16.19
C GLU A 28 12.30 -13.38 15.89
N SER A 29 11.51 -13.00 14.87
CA SER A 29 11.15 -11.61 14.65
C SER A 29 10.19 -11.16 15.76
N THR A 30 10.40 -9.96 16.28
CA THR A 30 9.45 -9.31 17.19
C THR A 30 8.86 -8.11 16.47
N SER A 31 7.74 -7.56 16.96
CA SER A 31 7.11 -6.36 16.41
C SER A 31 8.03 -5.13 16.31
N SER A 32 9.18 -5.13 17.01
CA SER A 32 10.17 -4.03 17.02
C SER A 32 11.47 -4.32 16.27
N ARG A 33 11.72 -5.58 15.87
CA ARG A 33 13.01 -6.02 15.30
C ARG A 33 12.79 -7.18 14.33
N ARG A 34 13.10 -6.95 13.05
CA ARG A 34 12.98 -7.96 11.98
C ARG A 34 14.36 -8.47 11.59
N VAL A 35 14.52 -9.79 11.51
CA VAL A 35 15.76 -10.43 11.03
C VAL A 35 15.74 -10.42 9.51
N VAL A 36 16.71 -9.73 8.90
CA VAL A 36 16.75 -9.53 7.45
C VAL A 36 17.76 -10.47 6.81
N HIS A 37 18.97 -10.59 7.38
CA HIS A 37 20.03 -11.43 6.84
C HIS A 37 20.59 -12.38 7.90
N VAL A 38 20.84 -13.63 7.50
CA VAL A 38 21.50 -14.63 8.32
C VAL A 38 22.64 -15.26 7.54
N TYR A 39 23.86 -15.08 8.03
CA TYR A 39 25.07 -15.70 7.50
C TYR A 39 25.56 -16.75 8.48
N GLY A 40 25.59 -18.01 8.05
CA GLY A 40 25.94 -19.13 8.90
C GLY A 40 25.06 -19.22 10.15
N SER A 41 25.69 -19.53 11.29
CA SER A 41 25.00 -19.74 12.56
C SER A 41 25.17 -18.58 13.54
N ARG A 42 26.06 -17.62 13.24
CA ARG A 42 26.46 -16.58 14.18
C ARG A 42 26.15 -15.17 13.74
N VAL A 43 26.17 -14.85 12.45
CA VAL A 43 26.07 -13.47 11.98
C VAL A 43 24.64 -13.18 11.50
N ILE A 44 23.98 -12.25 12.18
CA ILE A 44 22.61 -11.84 11.90
C ILE A 44 22.57 -10.33 11.69
N VAL A 45 21.93 -9.87 10.62
CA VAL A 45 21.61 -8.45 10.40
C VAL A 45 20.10 -8.26 10.63
N MET A 46 19.76 -7.30 11.48
CA MET A 46 18.40 -6.98 11.86
C MET A 46 18.06 -5.53 11.51
N GLU A 47 16.85 -5.31 11.03
CA GLU A 47 16.22 -4.00 10.92
C GLU A 47 15.72 -3.52 12.30
N GLU A 48 15.93 -2.24 12.60
CA GLU A 48 15.43 -1.59 13.82
C GLU A 48 14.28 -0.63 13.50
N SER A 49 13.17 -0.72 14.24
CA SER A 49 12.07 0.24 14.14
C SER A 49 12.50 1.65 14.61
N ALA A 50 12.02 2.69 13.93
CA ALA A 50 12.26 4.09 14.27
C ALA A 50 11.46 4.54 15.50
N GLU A 51 11.73 4.00 16.70
CA GLU A 51 11.25 4.61 17.94
C GLU A 51 12.18 5.77 18.36
N PRO A 52 11.63 6.84 18.97
CA PRO A 52 12.44 7.88 19.58
C PRO A 52 13.25 7.26 20.71
N ALA A 53 14.54 7.61 20.76
CA ALA A 53 15.52 7.09 21.70
C ALA A 53 15.15 7.37 23.16
N ALA A 54 14.23 6.60 23.73
CA ALA A 54 13.95 6.56 25.16
C ALA A 54 14.66 5.32 25.73
N LYS A 55 15.84 5.54 26.31
CA LYS A 55 16.71 4.54 26.97
C LYS A 55 17.23 3.42 26.05
N ALA A 56 17.80 3.78 24.90
CA ALA A 56 18.89 2.96 24.38
C ALA A 56 20.06 3.12 25.37
N LEU A 57 20.37 2.05 26.12
CA LEU A 57 21.69 1.91 26.73
C LEU A 57 22.71 2.29 25.66
N ALA A 58 23.59 3.24 25.95
CA ALA A 58 24.68 3.63 25.09
C ALA A 58 25.56 2.40 24.81
N TYR A 59 25.23 1.66 23.77
CA TYR A 59 26.11 0.76 23.07
C TYR A 59 26.28 1.39 21.71
N GLU A 60 27.29 2.25 21.60
CA GLU A 60 27.93 2.53 20.32
C GLU A 60 28.16 1.19 19.59
N SER A 61 28.02 1.18 18.27
CA SER A 61 28.36 0.05 17.42
C SER A 61 29.82 -0.33 17.65
N LEU A 62 30.08 -1.20 18.63
CA LEU A 62 31.40 -1.78 18.85
C LEU A 62 31.67 -2.66 17.64
N GLN A 63 32.58 -2.21 16.76
CA GLN A 63 33.17 -3.09 15.76
C GLN A 63 33.64 -4.36 16.48
N ALA A 64 33.25 -5.52 15.96
CA ALA A 64 33.73 -6.77 16.51
C ALA A 64 35.26 -6.79 16.46
N SER A 65 35.89 -7.17 17.56
CA SER A 65 37.36 -7.29 17.61
C SER A 65 37.84 -8.25 16.52
N ALA A 66 39.05 -8.02 15.98
CA ALA A 66 39.64 -8.89 14.96
C ALA A 66 39.58 -10.38 15.34
N MET A 67 39.84 -10.71 16.61
CA MET A 67 39.75 -12.08 17.15
C MET A 67 38.36 -12.72 17.00
N VAL A 68 37.29 -11.94 17.18
CA VAL A 68 35.91 -12.43 16.99
C VAL A 68 35.63 -12.65 15.51
N VAL A 69 36.05 -11.72 14.65
CA VAL A 69 35.86 -11.82 13.20
C VAL A 69 36.63 -13.01 12.60
N ASP A 70 37.85 -13.26 13.08
CA ASP A 70 38.69 -14.38 12.64
C ASP A 70 38.14 -15.75 13.09
N SER A 71 37.26 -15.77 14.10
CA SER A 71 36.57 -16.99 14.56
C SER A 71 35.33 -17.37 13.73
N LEU A 72 34.92 -16.49 12.81
CA LEU A 72 33.75 -16.71 11.96
C LEU A 72 34.07 -17.66 10.81
N SER A 73 33.08 -18.42 10.35
CA SER A 73 33.17 -19.13 9.08
C SER A 73 33.32 -18.15 7.91
N ALA A 74 33.79 -18.62 6.76
CA ALA A 74 33.99 -17.75 5.58
C ALA A 74 32.72 -16.98 5.16
N THR A 75 31.55 -17.64 5.21
CA THR A 75 30.26 -17.01 4.92
C THR A 75 29.88 -15.95 5.97
N GLU A 76 30.07 -16.25 7.26
CA GLU A 76 29.83 -15.31 8.36
C GLU A 76 30.76 -14.09 8.27
N GLN A 77 32.04 -14.31 7.96
CA GLN A 77 33.05 -13.25 7.82
C GLN A 77 32.71 -12.32 6.65
N LEU A 78 32.34 -12.87 5.49
CA LEU A 78 31.90 -12.07 4.34
C LEU A 78 30.62 -11.28 4.65
N GLY A 79 29.63 -11.89 5.31
CA GLY A 79 28.39 -11.21 5.71
C GLY A 79 28.62 -10.05 6.68
N TYR A 80 29.51 -10.25 7.66
CA TYR A 80 29.91 -9.19 8.60
C TYR A 80 30.70 -8.08 7.91
N ASN A 81 31.70 -8.42 7.09
CA ASN A 81 32.51 -7.43 6.37
C ASN A 81 31.68 -6.61 5.38
N ALA A 82 30.69 -7.25 4.73
CA ALA A 82 29.72 -6.59 3.88
C ALA A 82 28.89 -5.54 4.65
N PHE A 83 28.38 -5.90 5.83
CA PHE A 83 27.68 -4.96 6.70
C PHE A 83 28.58 -3.80 7.13
N ALA A 84 29.81 -4.08 7.57
CA ALA A 84 30.78 -3.06 7.98
C ALA A 84 31.13 -2.10 6.82
N LEU A 85 31.22 -2.61 5.59
CA LEU A 85 31.41 -1.80 4.39
C LEU A 85 30.22 -0.88 4.15
N ARG A 86 28.97 -1.37 4.28
CA ARG A 86 27.75 -0.57 4.09
C ARG A 86 27.61 0.59 5.08
N GLU A 87 28.12 0.42 6.30
CA GLU A 87 28.13 1.48 7.32
C GLU A 87 29.23 2.54 7.09
N SER A 88 30.22 2.23 6.25
CA SER A 88 31.34 3.13 5.98
C SER A 88 30.92 4.41 5.23
N SER A 89 31.67 5.49 5.45
CA SER A 89 31.49 6.72 4.67
C SER A 89 31.82 6.51 3.20
N ALA A 90 32.84 5.70 2.88
CA ALA A 90 33.25 5.41 1.51
C ALA A 90 32.12 4.78 0.69
N TYR A 91 31.42 3.80 1.25
CA TYR A 91 30.28 3.17 0.59
C TYR A 91 29.14 4.17 0.36
N ARG A 92 28.78 4.96 1.38
CA ARG A 92 27.76 6.01 1.25
C ARG A 92 28.11 7.06 0.20
N THR A 93 29.38 7.48 0.13
CA THR A 93 29.86 8.39 -0.90
C THR A 93 29.73 7.77 -2.29
N ALA A 94 30.19 6.53 -2.46
CA ALA A 94 30.07 5.80 -3.72
C ALA A 94 28.62 5.71 -4.19
N LYS A 95 27.67 5.43 -3.27
CA LYS A 95 26.24 5.41 -3.60
C LYS A 95 25.68 6.77 -3.97
N SER A 96 26.09 7.84 -3.29
CA SER A 96 25.62 9.20 -3.58
C SER A 96 26.12 9.74 -4.93
N SER A 97 27.25 9.22 -5.42
CA SER A 97 27.84 9.58 -6.70
C SER A 97 27.69 8.49 -7.76
N ARG A 98 26.79 7.52 -7.55
CA ARG A 98 26.65 6.38 -8.45
C ARG A 98 26.21 6.85 -9.84
N PRO A 99 26.74 6.25 -10.92
CA PRO A 99 26.27 6.57 -12.27
C PRO A 99 24.87 6.01 -12.50
N ARG A 100 24.11 6.65 -13.40
CA ARG A 100 22.82 6.16 -13.94
C ARG A 100 21.69 5.99 -12.91
N GLU A 101 21.71 6.75 -11.82
CA GLU A 101 20.59 6.84 -10.87
C GLU A 101 19.31 7.29 -11.60
N GLY A 102 18.22 6.52 -11.45
CA GLY A 102 16.92 6.86 -12.03
C GLY A 102 16.80 6.65 -13.55
N GLU A 103 17.86 6.20 -14.22
CA GLU A 103 17.79 5.85 -15.63
C GLU A 103 16.97 4.56 -15.85
N SER A 104 16.29 4.47 -16.99
CA SER A 104 15.64 3.23 -17.43
C SER A 104 16.69 2.16 -17.70
N TRP A 105 16.34 0.87 -17.53
CA TRP A 105 17.29 -0.23 -17.77
C TRP A 105 17.75 -0.32 -19.24
N ASP A 106 17.05 0.34 -20.16
CA ASP A 106 17.34 0.42 -21.58
C ASP A 106 17.98 1.75 -22.03
N SER A 107 18.54 2.55 -21.11
CA SER A 107 19.04 3.90 -21.41
C SER A 107 20.37 3.99 -22.17
N SER A 108 21.08 2.89 -22.44
CA SER A 108 22.33 2.95 -23.22
C SER A 108 22.09 2.63 -24.70
N GLU A 109 22.75 3.40 -25.59
CA GLU A 109 22.68 3.22 -27.04
C GLU A 109 23.18 1.83 -27.52
N GLU A 110 23.82 1.05 -26.63
CA GLU A 110 24.32 -0.31 -26.88
C GLU A 110 23.38 -1.42 -26.37
N MET A 111 22.38 -1.11 -25.53
CA MET A 111 21.47 -2.09 -24.90
C MET A 111 20.16 -2.27 -25.70
N GLN A 112 20.22 -3.06 -26.78
CA GLN A 112 19.03 -3.50 -27.54
C GLN A 112 18.51 -4.90 -27.16
N TYR A 113 18.86 -5.42 -25.98
CA TYR A 113 18.51 -6.78 -25.58
C TYR A 113 17.81 -6.82 -24.22
N SER A 114 16.77 -7.65 -24.11
CA SER A 114 16.03 -7.88 -22.86
C SER A 114 16.88 -8.67 -21.85
N CYS A 115 16.69 -8.40 -20.55
CA CYS A 115 17.25 -9.19 -19.44
C CYS A 115 16.72 -10.64 -19.41
N THR A 116 15.72 -10.94 -20.24
CA THR A 116 15.20 -12.29 -20.42
C THR A 116 15.89 -12.99 -21.59
N PRO A 117 16.32 -14.26 -21.40
CA PRO A 117 16.93 -14.99 -22.49
C PRO A 117 15.87 -15.25 -23.61
N PRO A 118 16.28 -15.43 -24.88
CA PRO A 118 15.37 -15.50 -26.03
C PRO A 118 14.25 -16.54 -25.86
N GLU A 119 13.09 -16.37 -26.51
CA GLU A 119 11.89 -17.23 -26.35
C GLU A 119 12.15 -18.75 -26.37
N ASP A 120 13.10 -19.22 -27.18
CA ASP A 120 13.51 -20.64 -27.27
C ASP A 120 14.14 -21.19 -25.95
N SER A 121 14.79 -20.33 -25.17
CA SER A 121 15.33 -20.66 -23.85
C SER A 121 14.25 -20.69 -22.76
N ARG A 122 13.19 -19.87 -22.89
CA ARG A 122 12.04 -19.84 -21.97
C ARG A 122 11.25 -21.14 -22.02
N GLU A 123 10.91 -21.61 -23.22
CA GLU A 123 10.22 -22.89 -23.39
C GLU A 123 11.06 -24.08 -22.87
N ARG A 124 12.40 -24.02 -23.00
CA ARG A 124 13.28 -25.06 -22.47
C ARG A 124 13.38 -25.01 -20.94
N ALA A 125 13.45 -23.83 -20.34
CA ALA A 125 13.47 -23.63 -18.89
C ALA A 125 12.13 -24.04 -18.25
N GLU A 126 11.00 -23.66 -18.85
CA GLU A 126 9.65 -24.06 -18.39
C GLU A 126 9.44 -25.58 -18.46
N ARG A 127 9.91 -26.25 -19.53
CA ARG A 127 9.87 -27.71 -19.64
C ARG A 127 10.79 -28.41 -18.63
N ALA A 128 11.94 -27.82 -18.30
CA ALA A 128 12.85 -28.33 -17.27
C ALA A 128 12.28 -28.15 -15.85
N MET A 129 11.58 -27.05 -15.60
CA MET A 129 10.87 -26.79 -14.33
C MET A 129 9.65 -27.71 -14.14
N ALA A 130 8.92 -28.02 -15.21
CA ALA A 130 7.83 -29.00 -15.17
C ALA A 130 8.28 -30.43 -14.84
N GLN A 131 9.59 -30.71 -14.91
CA GLN A 131 10.20 -31.99 -14.53
C GLN A 131 10.88 -31.97 -13.15
N ALA A 132 10.99 -30.81 -12.50
CA ALA A 132 11.54 -30.65 -11.16
C ALA A 132 10.40 -30.72 -10.10
N GLY A 133 10.74 -30.96 -8.84
CA GLY A 133 9.79 -31.08 -7.72
C GLY A 133 9.02 -29.79 -7.40
N ALA A 134 8.59 -29.62 -6.14
CA ALA A 134 7.89 -28.42 -5.69
C ALA A 134 8.70 -27.14 -6.02
N PRO A 135 8.06 -26.06 -6.51
CA PRO A 135 8.75 -24.87 -7.01
C PRO A 135 9.69 -24.27 -5.96
N THR A 136 10.86 -23.80 -6.41
CA THR A 136 11.90 -23.25 -5.53
C THR A 136 11.72 -21.75 -5.25
N SER A 137 10.94 -21.02 -6.05
CA SER A 137 10.74 -19.57 -5.90
C SER A 137 9.38 -19.08 -6.42
N GLN A 138 8.31 -19.43 -5.70
CA GLN A 138 6.94 -19.02 -6.06
C GLN A 138 6.48 -17.73 -5.35
N ARG A 139 6.99 -17.47 -4.14
CA ARG A 139 6.60 -16.31 -3.32
C ARG A 139 7.82 -15.74 -2.60
N LEU A 140 8.09 -14.45 -2.70
CA LEU A 140 9.16 -13.80 -1.97
C LEU A 140 8.70 -13.48 -0.54
N THR A 141 8.51 -14.52 0.27
CA THR A 141 7.89 -14.48 1.61
C THR A 141 8.60 -15.41 2.59
N GLY A 142 8.41 -15.18 3.89
CA GLY A 142 9.00 -16.04 4.93
C GLY A 142 10.53 -15.99 4.90
N SER A 143 11.15 -17.10 4.52
CA SER A 143 12.60 -17.24 4.44
C SER A 143 13.08 -17.72 3.07
N VAL A 144 14.18 -17.14 2.59
CA VAL A 144 14.76 -17.44 1.29
C VAL A 144 16.24 -17.77 1.44
N ALA A 145 16.66 -18.93 0.96
CA ALA A 145 18.07 -19.26 0.83
C ALA A 145 18.65 -18.63 -0.45
N VAL A 146 19.78 -17.93 -0.30
CA VAL A 146 20.49 -17.30 -1.41
C VAL A 146 21.91 -17.86 -1.46
N GLY A 147 22.15 -18.73 -2.43
CA GLY A 147 23.50 -19.22 -2.74
C GLY A 147 24.26 -18.18 -3.56
N ILE A 148 25.33 -17.60 -3.03
CA ILE A 148 26.19 -16.69 -3.80
C ILE A 148 27.41 -17.49 -4.25
N VAL A 149 27.56 -17.69 -5.56
CA VAL A 149 28.70 -18.41 -6.14
C VAL A 149 29.55 -17.44 -6.95
N ILE A 150 30.71 -17.06 -6.41
CA ILE A 150 31.69 -16.22 -7.08
C ILE A 150 32.63 -17.12 -7.88
N VAL A 151 32.54 -17.05 -9.21
CA VAL A 151 33.34 -17.87 -10.12
C VAL A 151 34.53 -17.08 -10.64
N GLU A 152 35.72 -17.60 -10.36
CA GLU A 152 36.99 -17.00 -10.71
C GLU A 152 37.68 -17.80 -11.81
N GLY A 153 38.35 -17.09 -12.72
CA GLY A 153 39.11 -17.72 -13.79
C GLY A 153 40.61 -17.79 -13.53
N PRO A 154 41.35 -18.42 -14.44
CA PRO A 154 42.79 -18.66 -14.28
C PRO A 154 43.64 -17.38 -14.36
N ASN A 155 43.16 -16.37 -15.08
CA ASN A 155 43.90 -15.14 -15.39
C ASN A 155 43.50 -13.99 -14.44
N ASP A 156 44.40 -13.03 -14.20
CA ASP A 156 44.19 -11.98 -13.19
C ASP A 156 42.95 -11.10 -13.45
N ASN A 157 42.57 -10.89 -14.71
CA ASN A 157 41.35 -10.16 -15.08
C ASN A 157 40.06 -10.91 -14.71
N LEU A 158 40.13 -12.20 -14.41
CA LEU A 158 38.99 -13.05 -14.07
C LEU A 158 38.95 -13.41 -12.58
N LYS A 159 39.93 -12.97 -11.79
CA LYS A 159 39.98 -13.17 -10.34
C LYS A 159 39.28 -12.05 -9.61
N PHE A 160 38.67 -12.36 -8.47
CA PHE A 160 38.17 -11.35 -7.56
C PHE A 160 39.16 -11.15 -6.42
N SER A 161 39.52 -9.90 -6.17
CA SER A 161 40.19 -9.53 -4.93
C SER A 161 39.26 -9.71 -3.72
N GLN A 162 39.84 -9.70 -2.52
CA GLN A 162 39.06 -9.78 -1.29
C GLN A 162 38.06 -8.62 -1.14
N ASP A 163 38.45 -7.43 -1.58
CA ASP A 163 37.61 -6.24 -1.54
C ASP A 163 36.43 -6.36 -2.51
N GLU A 164 36.66 -6.89 -3.72
CA GLU A 164 35.60 -7.12 -4.71
C GLU A 164 34.61 -8.18 -4.24
N ARG A 165 35.07 -9.26 -3.61
CA ARG A 165 34.18 -10.28 -3.00
C ARG A 165 33.33 -9.67 -1.88
N THR A 166 33.93 -8.83 -1.04
CA THR A 166 33.21 -8.12 0.03
C THR A 166 32.21 -7.13 -0.55
N LYS A 167 32.59 -6.42 -1.62
CA LYS A 167 31.73 -5.49 -2.35
C LYS A 167 30.52 -6.20 -2.94
N VAL A 168 30.69 -7.32 -3.63
CA VAL A 168 29.58 -8.15 -4.14
C VAL A 168 28.59 -8.46 -3.02
N VAL A 169 29.06 -8.97 -1.88
CA VAL A 169 28.18 -9.36 -0.78
C VAL A 169 27.52 -8.13 -0.14
N ALA A 170 28.20 -6.99 -0.04
CA ALA A 170 27.64 -5.74 0.45
C ALA A 170 26.51 -5.21 -0.45
N GLU A 171 26.70 -5.27 -1.76
CA GLU A 171 25.71 -4.86 -2.74
C GLU A 171 24.47 -5.76 -2.71
N VAL A 172 24.67 -7.09 -2.71
CA VAL A 172 23.58 -8.06 -2.54
C VAL A 172 22.84 -7.85 -1.23
N GLN A 173 23.57 -7.64 -0.12
CA GLN A 173 22.96 -7.36 1.17
C GLN A 173 22.10 -6.11 1.09
N ASN A 174 22.59 -5.00 0.53
CA ASN A 174 21.84 -3.75 0.38
C ASN A 174 20.55 -3.92 -0.44
N GLY A 175 20.62 -4.55 -1.62
CA GLY A 175 19.45 -4.74 -2.47
C GLY A 175 18.39 -5.66 -1.86
N LEU A 176 18.83 -6.73 -1.21
CA LEU A 176 17.93 -7.64 -0.52
C LEU A 176 17.36 -7.05 0.78
N SER A 177 18.09 -6.18 1.49
CA SER A 177 17.52 -5.40 2.60
C SER A 177 16.36 -4.55 2.12
N TRP A 178 16.51 -3.87 0.97
CA TRP A 178 15.42 -3.08 0.40
C TRP A 178 14.21 -3.95 0.07
N LEU A 179 14.39 -5.08 -0.65
CA LEU A 179 13.28 -6.00 -0.96
C LEU A 179 12.57 -6.51 0.31
N ALA A 180 13.33 -6.84 1.37
CA ALA A 180 12.74 -7.26 2.63
C ALA A 180 11.85 -6.18 3.26
N THR A 181 12.23 -4.90 3.14
CA THR A 181 11.44 -3.78 3.68
C THR A 181 10.14 -3.54 2.91
N GLN A 182 10.09 -3.95 1.64
CA GLN A 182 8.86 -3.87 0.83
C GLN A 182 7.85 -4.97 1.19
N ASN A 183 8.29 -6.07 1.81
CA ASN A 183 7.40 -7.14 2.22
C ASN A 183 6.73 -6.81 3.57
N PRO A 184 5.39 -6.75 3.64
CA PRO A 184 4.67 -6.36 4.87
C PRO A 184 4.78 -7.40 5.99
N GLU A 185 4.87 -8.70 5.70
CA GLU A 185 4.95 -9.75 6.73
C GLU A 185 6.38 -10.02 7.21
N GLY A 186 7.36 -9.34 6.60
CA GLY A 186 8.78 -9.57 6.85
C GLY A 186 9.34 -10.71 5.99
N LEU A 187 10.64 -10.62 5.74
CA LEU A 187 11.38 -11.51 4.86
C LEU A 187 12.80 -11.70 5.39
N THR A 188 13.25 -12.95 5.49
CA THR A 188 14.60 -13.28 5.94
C THR A 188 15.38 -13.99 4.84
N PHE A 189 16.56 -13.47 4.52
CA PHE A 189 17.50 -14.11 3.61
C PHE A 189 18.57 -14.88 4.40
N LYS A 190 18.78 -16.15 4.04
CA LYS A 190 19.86 -16.99 4.60
C LYS A 190 20.87 -17.30 3.51
N TYR A 191 22.16 -17.24 3.82
CA TYR A 191 23.20 -17.29 2.79
C TYR A 191 24.10 -18.52 2.91
N ASP A 192 24.49 -19.04 1.76
CA ASP A 192 25.71 -19.83 1.56
C ASP A 192 26.56 -19.13 0.50
N ILE A 193 27.83 -18.90 0.80
CA ILE A 193 28.73 -18.16 -0.10
C ILE A 193 29.90 -19.07 -0.48
N LYS A 194 30.06 -19.31 -1.78
CA LYS A 194 31.13 -20.12 -2.36
C LYS A 194 31.98 -19.29 -3.29
N ILE A 195 33.30 -19.44 -3.15
CA ILE A 195 34.28 -18.90 -4.09
C ILE A 195 34.87 -20.10 -4.83
N VAL A 196 34.75 -20.12 -6.15
CA VAL A 196 35.07 -21.28 -6.99
C VAL A 196 36.01 -20.84 -8.09
N ALA A 197 37.25 -21.32 -8.05
CA ALA A 197 38.24 -21.03 -9.09
C ALA A 197 38.26 -22.17 -10.12
N VAL A 198 37.98 -21.83 -11.38
CA VAL A 198 37.99 -22.76 -12.51
C VAL A 198 39.15 -22.43 -13.45
N GLU A 199 39.71 -23.46 -14.09
CA GLU A 199 40.89 -23.32 -14.97
C GLU A 199 40.54 -23.04 -16.44
N VAL A 200 39.25 -22.80 -16.74
CA VAL A 200 38.76 -22.60 -18.11
C VAL A 200 39.06 -21.17 -18.58
N GLN A 201 39.61 -21.03 -19.79
CA GLN A 201 39.82 -19.72 -20.41
C GLN A 201 38.50 -19.13 -20.94
N PRO A 202 38.36 -17.80 -21.08
CA PRO A 202 37.21 -17.19 -21.73
C PRO A 202 36.98 -17.77 -23.12
N GLY A 203 35.71 -17.99 -23.47
CA GLY A 203 35.32 -18.44 -24.79
C GLY A 203 35.47 -17.35 -25.86
N ALA A 204 35.38 -17.75 -27.12
CA ALA A 204 35.36 -16.80 -28.23
C ALA A 204 34.10 -15.91 -28.20
N ASP A 205 34.20 -14.69 -28.71
CA ASP A 205 33.07 -13.74 -28.76
C ASP A 205 31.88 -14.25 -29.58
N THR A 206 32.14 -15.17 -30.52
CA THR A 206 31.16 -15.79 -31.40
C THR A 206 30.26 -16.81 -30.72
N LEU A 207 30.54 -17.18 -29.46
CA LEU A 207 29.70 -18.11 -28.71
C LEU A 207 28.34 -17.49 -28.41
N THR A 208 27.31 -18.33 -28.43
CA THR A 208 25.98 -17.97 -27.99
C THR A 208 25.96 -17.62 -26.50
N PHE A 209 24.88 -16.97 -26.08
CA PHE A 209 24.63 -16.62 -24.69
C PHE A 209 24.80 -17.81 -23.74
N ASP A 210 24.13 -18.94 -24.03
CA ASP A 210 24.14 -20.13 -23.20
C ASP A 210 25.51 -20.83 -23.19
N GLU A 211 26.22 -20.79 -24.31
CA GLU A 211 27.57 -21.37 -24.43
C GLU A 211 28.59 -20.60 -23.59
N LYS A 212 28.53 -19.26 -23.57
CA LYS A 212 29.42 -18.42 -22.74
C LYS A 212 29.28 -18.76 -21.26
N GLU A 213 28.04 -18.91 -20.78
CA GLU A 213 27.80 -19.31 -19.39
C GLU A 213 28.26 -20.74 -19.11
N THR A 214 27.90 -21.68 -19.98
CA THR A 214 28.19 -23.11 -19.80
C THR A 214 29.69 -23.36 -19.60
N LEU A 215 30.56 -22.59 -20.28
CA LEU A 215 32.01 -22.70 -20.17
C LEU A 215 32.55 -22.59 -18.75
N TRP A 216 32.00 -21.70 -17.92
CA TRP A 216 32.48 -21.48 -16.55
C TRP A 216 31.52 -22.04 -15.49
N ARG A 217 30.21 -22.05 -15.76
CA ARG A 217 29.19 -22.57 -14.83
C ARG A 217 29.39 -24.06 -14.59
N ASP A 218 29.52 -24.86 -15.65
CA ASP A 218 29.54 -26.32 -15.52
C ASP A 218 30.79 -26.82 -14.78
N PRO A 219 32.01 -26.31 -15.06
CA PRO A 219 33.18 -26.60 -14.22
C PRO A 219 33.00 -26.16 -12.77
N ALA A 220 32.42 -24.98 -12.53
CA ALA A 220 32.18 -24.49 -11.17
C ALA A 220 31.21 -25.41 -10.40
N MET A 221 30.09 -25.81 -11.03
CA MET A 221 29.13 -26.74 -10.44
C MET A 221 29.71 -28.14 -10.23
N THR A 222 30.59 -28.59 -11.12
CA THR A 222 31.33 -29.85 -10.96
C THR A 222 32.25 -29.80 -9.75
N GLN A 223 32.97 -28.68 -9.54
CA GLN A 223 33.83 -28.47 -8.39
C GLN A 223 33.04 -28.36 -7.08
N LEU A 224 31.81 -27.84 -7.13
CA LEU A 224 30.86 -27.87 -6.01
C LEU A 224 30.24 -29.26 -5.77
N GLY A 225 30.48 -30.24 -6.65
CA GLY A 225 30.05 -31.64 -6.49
C GLY A 225 28.68 -31.99 -7.08
N TYR A 226 28.08 -31.12 -7.90
CA TYR A 226 26.74 -31.32 -8.47
C TYR A 226 26.74 -31.77 -9.95
N GLY A 227 27.88 -31.70 -10.62
CA GLY A 227 28.02 -32.04 -12.04
C GLY A 227 27.77 -30.84 -12.96
N THR A 228 27.21 -31.08 -14.15
CA THR A 228 27.10 -30.09 -15.23
C THR A 228 25.63 -29.79 -15.60
N GLY A 229 25.40 -28.66 -16.26
CA GLY A 229 24.08 -28.25 -16.75
C GLY A 229 23.15 -27.70 -15.67
N MET A 230 21.97 -27.25 -16.09
CA MET A 230 20.99 -26.61 -15.20
C MET A 230 20.43 -27.53 -14.12
N GLY A 231 20.38 -28.85 -14.38
CA GLY A 231 20.00 -29.84 -13.37
C GLY A 231 20.94 -29.84 -12.15
N ALA A 232 22.24 -29.57 -12.35
CA ALA A 232 23.21 -29.43 -11.26
C ALA A 232 22.94 -28.17 -10.42
N VAL A 233 22.54 -27.07 -11.06
CA VAL A 233 22.15 -25.82 -10.38
C VAL A 233 20.89 -26.04 -9.54
N THR A 234 19.87 -26.70 -10.10
CA THR A 234 18.65 -27.06 -9.37
C THR A 234 18.97 -27.95 -8.17
N ALA A 235 19.81 -28.98 -8.34
CA ALA A 235 20.22 -29.86 -7.25
C ALA A 235 20.98 -29.11 -6.13
N TYR A 236 21.80 -28.12 -6.49
CA TYR A 236 22.48 -27.26 -5.52
C TYR A 236 21.51 -26.43 -4.69
N ILE A 237 20.58 -25.71 -5.33
CA ILE A 237 19.64 -24.85 -4.60
C ILE A 237 18.65 -25.67 -3.75
N GLU A 238 18.24 -26.85 -4.20
CA GLU A 238 17.37 -27.75 -3.45
C GLU A 238 18.06 -28.29 -2.18
N LYS A 239 19.33 -28.67 -2.32
CA LYS A 239 20.15 -29.04 -1.16
C LYS A 239 20.31 -27.85 -0.21
N LEU A 240 20.56 -26.66 -0.74
CA LEU A 240 20.71 -25.44 0.05
C LEU A 240 19.44 -25.10 0.84
N ARG A 241 18.25 -25.18 0.21
CA ARG A 241 16.94 -25.00 0.86
C ARG A 241 16.78 -25.93 2.06
N THR A 242 17.15 -27.19 1.86
CA THR A 242 17.06 -28.22 2.90
C THR A 242 18.04 -27.94 4.04
N ASP A 243 19.29 -27.62 3.71
CA ASP A 243 20.35 -27.39 4.70
C ASP A 243 20.08 -26.15 5.57
N LEU A 244 19.50 -25.08 4.99
CA LEU A 244 19.20 -23.83 5.69
C LEU A 244 17.76 -23.74 6.24
N GLY A 245 16.91 -24.73 5.92
CA GLY A 245 15.52 -24.79 6.33
C GLY A 245 14.75 -23.53 5.94
N THR A 246 14.71 -23.23 4.64
CA THR A 246 14.01 -22.06 4.08
C THR A 246 12.80 -22.44 3.24
N ASP A 247 11.87 -21.51 3.08
CA ASP A 247 10.66 -21.71 2.27
C ASP A 247 11.01 -21.72 0.77
N TRP A 248 11.90 -20.81 0.37
CA TRP A 248 12.32 -20.60 -1.01
C TRP A 248 13.83 -20.63 -1.14
N THR A 249 14.32 -20.77 -2.37
CA THR A 249 15.75 -20.84 -2.65
C THR A 249 16.08 -20.45 -4.09
N TYR A 250 17.22 -19.81 -4.28
CA TYR A 250 17.86 -19.62 -5.58
C TYR A 250 19.35 -19.36 -5.39
N CYS A 251 20.10 -19.29 -6.50
CA CYS A 251 21.50 -18.85 -6.44
C CYS A 251 21.79 -17.70 -7.41
N GLY A 252 22.73 -16.84 -7.01
CA GLY A 252 23.33 -15.82 -7.86
C GLY A 252 24.78 -16.19 -8.18
N PHE A 253 25.10 -16.28 -9.47
CA PHE A 253 26.49 -16.40 -9.91
C PHE A 253 27.08 -15.02 -10.15
N PHE A 254 28.25 -14.75 -9.58
CA PHE A 254 29.05 -13.58 -9.89
C PHE A 254 30.31 -13.99 -10.64
N THR A 255 30.63 -13.28 -11.70
CA THR A 255 31.78 -13.63 -12.55
C THR A 255 32.40 -12.40 -13.20
N LYS A 256 33.63 -12.54 -13.67
CA LYS A 256 34.30 -11.58 -14.56
C LYS A 256 34.48 -12.13 -15.98
N TYR A 257 33.97 -13.34 -16.23
CA TYR A 257 33.94 -13.89 -17.58
C TYR A 257 33.01 -13.05 -18.49
N PRO A 258 33.31 -12.96 -19.79
CA PRO A 258 32.39 -12.37 -20.75
C PRO A 258 31.04 -13.08 -20.72
N LEU A 259 29.97 -12.30 -20.62
CA LEU A 259 28.59 -12.79 -20.65
C LEU A 259 27.92 -12.39 -21.97
N GLY A 260 26.76 -13.01 -22.26
CA GLY A 260 25.91 -12.56 -23.37
C GLY A 260 25.03 -11.36 -23.01
N HIS A 261 24.73 -11.17 -21.72
CA HIS A 261 24.14 -9.97 -21.13
C HIS A 261 24.75 -9.79 -19.73
N PHE A 262 24.83 -8.57 -19.22
CA PHE A 262 25.60 -8.28 -18.01
C PHE A 262 24.95 -8.80 -16.72
N ALA A 263 23.62 -8.89 -16.68
CA ALA A 263 22.84 -9.49 -15.62
C ALA A 263 21.59 -10.15 -16.19
N TYR A 264 21.19 -11.31 -15.67
CA TYR A 264 19.97 -11.99 -16.12
C TYR A 264 19.56 -13.09 -15.15
N ALA A 265 18.26 -13.37 -15.11
CA ALA A 265 17.65 -14.37 -14.25
C ALA A 265 16.78 -15.36 -15.03
N SER A 266 16.71 -16.58 -14.51
CA SER A 266 15.68 -17.54 -14.90
C SER A 266 14.37 -17.15 -14.21
N ILE A 267 13.32 -16.85 -14.98
CA ILE A 267 12.01 -16.52 -14.41
C ILE A 267 11.47 -17.74 -13.64
N GLY A 268 11.18 -17.57 -12.35
CA GLY A 268 10.79 -18.70 -11.50
C GLY A 268 11.97 -19.56 -10.99
N GLY A 269 13.21 -19.07 -11.12
CA GLY A 269 14.43 -19.79 -10.72
C GLY A 269 14.98 -20.71 -11.82
N PRO A 270 16.12 -21.40 -11.58
CA PRO A 270 16.79 -21.56 -10.29
C PRO A 270 17.87 -20.52 -9.99
N ARG A 271 18.27 -19.68 -10.96
CA ARG A 271 19.43 -18.79 -10.81
C ARG A 271 19.30 -17.44 -11.47
N LEU A 272 20.13 -16.52 -10.98
CA LEU A 272 20.54 -15.32 -11.68
C LEU A 272 22.06 -15.32 -11.90
N VAL A 273 22.54 -14.56 -12.88
CA VAL A 273 23.97 -14.39 -13.20
C VAL A 273 24.24 -12.90 -13.32
N MET A 274 25.37 -12.45 -12.81
CA MET A 274 25.85 -11.08 -12.94
C MET A 274 27.35 -11.03 -13.23
N ASN A 275 27.74 -10.16 -14.16
CA ASN A 275 29.11 -9.72 -14.30
C ASN A 275 29.43 -8.64 -13.26
N TYR A 276 30.63 -8.68 -12.67
CA TYR A 276 31.04 -7.69 -11.67
C TYR A 276 31.03 -6.24 -12.16
N ASP A 277 31.40 -6.01 -13.41
CA ASP A 277 31.47 -4.66 -13.99
C ASP A 277 30.09 -4.09 -14.38
N ASN A 278 29.08 -4.97 -14.49
CA ASN A 278 27.69 -4.61 -14.74
C ASN A 278 27.54 -3.75 -16.03
N ASP A 279 28.25 -4.11 -17.12
CA ASP A 279 28.25 -3.38 -18.42
C ASP A 279 28.56 -1.88 -18.32
N GLY A 280 29.51 -1.50 -17.46
CA GLY A 280 29.82 -0.09 -17.24
C GLY A 280 28.79 0.68 -16.40
N TRP A 281 27.72 0.04 -15.89
CA TRP A 281 26.96 0.58 -14.75
C TRP A 281 27.78 0.57 -13.46
N GLY A 282 28.78 -0.32 -13.40
CA GLY A 282 29.75 -0.40 -12.32
C GLY A 282 29.25 -1.17 -11.08
N PRO A 283 30.18 -1.60 -10.22
CA PRO A 283 29.86 -2.39 -9.01
C PRO A 283 28.95 -1.69 -8.00
N ASP A 284 28.84 -0.36 -8.06
CA ASP A 284 27.98 0.43 -7.18
C ASP A 284 26.48 0.34 -7.53
N ASN A 285 26.13 -0.29 -8.66
CA ASN A 285 24.74 -0.54 -9.06
C ASN A 285 24.33 -2.02 -8.90
N ILE A 286 25.22 -2.88 -8.39
CA ILE A 286 24.90 -4.31 -8.19
C ILE A 286 23.71 -4.47 -7.24
N ASP A 287 23.55 -3.63 -6.22
CA ASP A 287 22.42 -3.70 -5.29
C ASP A 287 21.06 -3.69 -6.00
N ARG A 288 20.82 -2.70 -6.86
CA ARG A 288 19.54 -2.56 -7.57
C ARG A 288 19.36 -3.60 -8.67
N VAL A 289 20.42 -3.86 -9.44
CA VAL A 289 20.35 -4.89 -10.48
C VAL A 289 20.08 -6.26 -9.84
N PHE A 290 20.78 -6.63 -8.77
CA PHE A 290 20.53 -7.89 -8.09
C PHE A 290 19.11 -7.96 -7.50
N ALA A 291 18.57 -6.86 -6.97
CA ALA A 291 17.19 -6.79 -6.51
C ALA A 291 16.19 -6.96 -7.67
N HIS A 292 16.44 -6.32 -8.82
CA HIS A 292 15.64 -6.45 -10.04
C HIS A 292 15.63 -7.90 -10.55
N GLU A 293 16.82 -8.51 -10.69
CA GLU A 293 16.96 -9.90 -11.13
C GLU A 293 16.33 -10.89 -10.14
N SER A 294 16.43 -10.60 -8.84
CA SER A 294 15.70 -11.36 -7.82
C SER A 294 14.18 -11.25 -8.02
N GLY A 295 13.67 -10.15 -8.58
CA GLY A 295 12.26 -10.03 -8.95
C GLY A 295 11.84 -11.05 -10.01
N HIS A 296 12.65 -11.26 -11.05
CA HIS A 296 12.41 -12.29 -12.06
C HIS A 296 12.43 -13.71 -11.48
N ILE A 297 13.34 -14.01 -10.54
CA ILE A 297 13.37 -15.31 -9.83
C ILE A 297 11.99 -15.64 -9.23
N PHE A 298 11.24 -14.64 -8.78
CA PHE A 298 9.90 -14.80 -8.20
C PHE A 298 8.76 -14.49 -9.18
N GLY A 299 9.04 -14.31 -10.47
CA GLY A 299 8.03 -14.22 -11.52
C GLY A 299 7.64 -12.81 -11.95
N ALA A 300 8.34 -11.76 -11.49
CA ALA A 300 8.14 -10.41 -11.99
C ALA A 300 8.63 -10.26 -13.45
N PRO A 301 7.87 -9.61 -14.34
CA PRO A 301 8.33 -9.27 -15.68
C PRO A 301 9.07 -7.94 -15.71
N ASP A 302 9.83 -7.72 -16.78
CA ASP A 302 10.34 -6.38 -17.14
C ASP A 302 9.22 -5.42 -17.50
N GLU A 303 9.38 -4.15 -17.12
CA GLU A 303 8.39 -3.09 -17.33
C GLU A 303 8.89 -1.96 -18.26
N TYR A 304 10.18 -1.95 -18.61
CA TYR A 304 10.77 -0.94 -19.51
C TYR A 304 10.48 -1.24 -21.00
N ALA A 305 10.52 -0.21 -21.84
CA ALA A 305 10.01 -0.29 -23.21
C ALA A 305 10.79 -1.28 -24.09
N ALA A 306 12.13 -1.23 -24.07
CA ALA A 306 12.97 -2.08 -24.91
C ALA A 306 12.91 -3.57 -24.55
N SER A 307 12.40 -3.93 -23.37
CA SER A 307 12.15 -5.34 -23.01
C SER A 307 11.09 -6.00 -23.90
N GLY A 308 10.31 -5.21 -24.66
CA GLY A 308 9.15 -5.70 -25.38
C GLY A 308 7.98 -6.02 -24.44
N CYS A 309 7.95 -5.42 -23.25
CA CYS A 309 6.85 -5.60 -22.30
C CYS A 309 5.49 -5.33 -22.96
N ASN A 310 4.45 -5.95 -22.42
CA ASN A 310 3.06 -5.69 -22.79
C ASN A 310 2.17 -5.74 -21.54
N CYS A 311 0.98 -5.12 -21.61
CA CYS A 311 0.04 -5.01 -20.49
C CYS A 311 -0.76 -6.30 -20.23
N GLY A 312 -0.43 -7.38 -20.94
CA GLY A 312 -1.01 -8.70 -20.78
C GLY A 312 -0.10 -9.65 -20.01
N GLY A 313 -0.16 -10.92 -20.39
CA GLY A 313 0.58 -11.99 -19.72
C GLY A 313 -0.01 -12.39 -18.38
N SER A 314 0.64 -13.38 -17.77
CA SER A 314 0.22 -13.99 -16.51
C SER A 314 1.48 -14.22 -15.69
N TRP A 315 1.71 -13.35 -14.70
CA TRP A 315 3.00 -13.26 -14.02
C TRP A 315 2.86 -13.51 -12.52
N GLY A 316 3.86 -14.17 -11.95
CA GLY A 316 3.89 -14.59 -10.54
C GLY A 316 2.78 -15.58 -10.16
N VAL A 317 2.72 -15.90 -8.86
CA VAL A 317 1.73 -16.85 -8.30
C VAL A 317 0.28 -16.37 -8.41
N TYR A 318 0.06 -15.07 -8.52
CA TYR A 318 -1.29 -14.49 -8.64
C TYR A 318 -1.70 -14.23 -10.10
N PHE A 319 -0.88 -14.63 -11.08
CA PHE A 319 -1.23 -14.52 -12.49
C PHE A 319 -1.59 -13.08 -12.91
N LYS A 320 -0.91 -12.08 -12.32
CA LYS A 320 -1.23 -10.67 -12.51
C LYS A 320 -0.62 -10.17 -13.83
N PRO A 321 -1.38 -9.51 -14.72
CA PRO A 321 -0.83 -8.90 -15.93
C PRO A 321 0.20 -7.80 -15.62
N ASN A 322 1.10 -7.51 -16.57
CA ASN A 322 2.11 -6.48 -16.43
C ASN A 322 1.57 -5.06 -16.75
N ALA A 323 0.67 -4.56 -15.91
CA ALA A 323 -0.02 -3.30 -16.15
C ALA A 323 0.84 -2.03 -15.93
N ASN A 324 2.08 -2.14 -15.46
CA ASN A 324 3.03 -1.01 -15.41
C ASN A 324 3.91 -0.88 -16.66
N CYS A 325 3.74 -1.77 -17.65
CA CYS A 325 4.59 -1.80 -18.83
C CYS A 325 4.62 -0.46 -19.59
N ALA A 326 5.82 0.04 -19.86
CA ALA A 326 6.06 1.32 -20.52
C ALA A 326 5.48 1.42 -21.94
N ASN A 327 5.30 0.30 -22.64
CA ASN A 327 4.78 0.28 -24.01
C ASN A 327 3.26 0.51 -24.12
N CYS A 328 2.50 0.37 -23.02
CA CYS A 328 1.04 0.35 -23.07
C CYS A 328 0.33 0.94 -21.85
N ALA A 329 1.01 1.05 -20.70
CA ALA A 329 0.44 1.69 -19.53
C ALA A 329 0.23 3.19 -19.82
N PRO A 330 -0.86 3.80 -19.33
CA PRO A 330 -1.08 5.24 -19.47
C PRO A 330 0.13 6.04 -18.99
N GLY A 331 0.60 6.97 -19.83
CA GLY A 331 1.78 7.79 -19.50
C GLY A 331 3.11 7.03 -19.49
N GLY A 332 3.16 5.79 -19.97
CA GLY A 332 4.37 4.94 -19.93
C GLY A 332 4.60 4.25 -18.60
N GLY A 333 3.57 4.17 -17.73
CA GLY A 333 3.68 3.57 -16.40
C GLY A 333 4.32 4.51 -15.36
N VAL A 334 4.43 4.03 -14.13
CA VAL A 334 5.05 4.74 -13.01
C VAL A 334 6.43 4.14 -12.68
N ASP A 335 7.24 4.86 -11.91
CA ASP A 335 8.55 4.38 -11.50
C ASP A 335 8.46 3.08 -10.69
N CYS A 336 9.36 2.16 -11.00
CA CYS A 336 9.40 0.82 -10.46
C CYS A 336 10.79 0.21 -10.69
N LEU A 337 11.24 -0.62 -9.75
CA LEU A 337 12.48 -1.39 -9.89
C LEU A 337 12.47 -2.27 -11.14
N MET A 338 11.31 -2.81 -11.54
CA MET A 338 11.19 -3.61 -12.78
C MET A 338 11.19 -2.75 -14.05
N LYS A 339 11.10 -1.42 -13.93
CA LYS A 339 11.10 -0.45 -15.04
C LYS A 339 12.41 0.34 -15.15
N GLY A 340 13.10 0.64 -14.05
CA GLY A 340 14.34 1.41 -14.09
C GLY A 340 15.14 1.36 -12.80
N ASN A 341 16.33 1.96 -12.85
CA ASN A 341 17.32 1.97 -11.78
C ASN A 341 16.93 2.89 -10.62
N THR A 342 15.85 2.53 -9.93
CA THR A 342 15.20 3.32 -8.87
C THR A 342 14.88 2.43 -7.66
N TRP A 343 14.77 3.04 -6.48
CA TRP A 343 14.24 2.37 -5.27
C TRP A 343 12.72 2.56 -5.14
N ASN A 344 11.99 2.25 -6.20
CA ASN A 344 10.52 2.34 -6.24
C ASN A 344 9.90 0.97 -6.48
N MET A 345 8.74 0.71 -5.90
CA MET A 345 7.94 -0.48 -6.21
C MET A 345 6.55 -0.04 -6.66
N CYS A 346 6.17 -0.38 -7.89
CA CYS A 346 4.81 -0.09 -8.36
C CYS A 346 3.80 -1.03 -7.70
N VAL A 347 2.52 -0.70 -7.81
CA VAL A 347 1.43 -1.50 -7.22
C VAL A 347 1.27 -2.90 -7.83
N HIS A 348 1.92 -3.18 -8.96
CA HIS A 348 1.79 -4.46 -9.68
C HIS A 348 2.85 -5.48 -9.26
N THR A 349 4.10 -5.05 -9.09
CA THR A 349 5.24 -5.92 -8.78
C THR A 349 5.04 -6.79 -7.53
N PRO A 350 4.42 -6.32 -6.42
CA PRO A 350 4.15 -7.16 -5.26
C PRO A 350 3.30 -8.40 -5.57
N PHE A 351 2.36 -8.29 -6.53
CA PHE A 351 1.60 -9.44 -6.99
C PHE A 351 2.51 -10.42 -7.74
N HIS A 352 3.41 -9.91 -8.58
CA HIS A 352 4.31 -10.77 -9.31
C HIS A 352 5.31 -11.48 -8.40
N LEU A 353 5.87 -10.76 -7.42
CA LEU A 353 6.77 -11.31 -6.40
C LEU A 353 6.10 -12.32 -5.45
N GLY A 354 4.76 -12.42 -5.49
CA GLY A 354 4.01 -13.30 -4.59
C GLY A 354 4.05 -12.84 -3.14
N PHE A 355 4.19 -11.54 -2.89
CA PHE A 355 4.03 -10.96 -1.56
C PHE A 355 2.64 -11.30 -0.99
N PRO A 356 2.48 -11.29 0.34
CA PRO A 356 1.18 -11.42 0.96
C PRO A 356 0.31 -10.27 0.46
N LEU A 357 -0.87 -10.58 -0.06
CA LEU A 357 -1.82 -9.54 -0.44
C LEU A 357 -2.36 -8.95 0.86
N VAL A 358 -2.10 -7.67 1.13
CA VAL A 358 -2.96 -6.98 2.10
C VAL A 358 -4.31 -6.83 1.43
N THR A 359 -5.27 -7.61 1.91
CA THR A 359 -6.67 -7.52 1.48
C THR A 359 -7.22 -6.17 1.86
N GLN A 360 -8.18 -5.65 1.09
CA GLN A 360 -8.99 -4.52 1.53
C GLN A 360 -9.54 -4.84 2.92
N THR A 361 -9.27 -3.94 3.88
CA THR A 361 -9.76 -4.11 5.25
C THR A 361 -10.85 -3.10 5.54
N TYR A 362 -11.83 -3.54 6.31
CA TYR A 362 -13.01 -2.79 6.67
C TYR A 362 -13.01 -2.52 8.17
N THR A 363 -13.44 -1.31 8.52
CA THR A 363 -13.61 -0.86 9.90
C THR A 363 -15.01 -0.29 10.04
N GLY A 364 -15.75 -0.78 11.03
CA GLY A 364 -17.14 -0.37 11.25
C GLY A 364 -17.35 0.19 12.65
N VAL A 365 -18.22 1.18 12.73
CA VAL A 365 -18.75 1.72 13.98
C VAL A 365 -20.23 1.36 14.06
N TRP A 366 -20.65 0.68 15.12
CA TRP A 366 -22.04 0.32 15.34
C TRP A 366 -22.63 0.98 16.58
N ARG A 367 -23.90 1.34 16.48
CA ARG A 367 -24.73 1.82 17.59
C ARG A 367 -26.00 1.00 17.72
N GLN A 368 -26.65 1.06 18.87
CA GLN A 368 -27.90 0.33 19.08
C GLN A 368 -28.97 0.78 18.07
N GLY A 369 -29.63 -0.16 17.42
CA GLY A 369 -30.67 0.09 16.44
C GLY A 369 -31.31 -1.19 15.92
N ASN A 370 -32.63 -1.14 15.66
CA ASN A 370 -33.40 -2.26 15.14
C ASN A 370 -34.06 -1.95 13.79
N ASP A 371 -33.78 -0.78 13.23
CA ASP A 371 -34.34 -0.31 11.97
C ASP A 371 -33.88 -1.15 10.76
N ALA A 372 -34.59 -1.03 9.65
CA ALA A 372 -34.16 -1.63 8.39
C ALA A 372 -32.80 -1.05 7.97
N HIS A 373 -31.90 -1.88 7.46
CA HIS A 373 -30.55 -1.46 7.10
C HIS A 373 -30.00 -2.30 5.95
N TYR A 374 -28.99 -1.77 5.27
CA TYR A 374 -28.33 -2.46 4.16
C TYR A 374 -26.87 -2.01 4.03
N LEU A 375 -26.01 -2.91 3.55
CA LEU A 375 -24.59 -2.64 3.27
C LEU A 375 -24.29 -3.03 1.81
N TRP A 376 -23.66 -2.13 1.06
CA TRP A 376 -23.23 -2.40 -0.31
C TRP A 376 -21.84 -1.83 -0.55
N VAL A 377 -20.86 -2.70 -0.83
CA VAL A 377 -19.44 -2.34 -0.88
C VAL A 377 -18.81 -2.72 -2.22
N ASN A 378 -17.63 -2.16 -2.48
CA ASN A 378 -16.81 -2.44 -3.65
C ASN A 378 -17.55 -2.32 -4.99
N ALA A 379 -18.50 -1.38 -5.06
CA ALA A 379 -19.35 -1.20 -6.22
C ALA A 379 -18.70 -0.27 -7.24
N SER A 380 -18.93 -0.53 -8.54
CA SER A 380 -18.75 0.52 -9.55
C SER A 380 -19.83 1.59 -9.38
N TRP A 381 -19.59 2.80 -9.90
CA TRP A 381 -20.58 3.89 -9.84
C TRP A 381 -21.97 3.46 -10.34
N ASN A 382 -22.04 2.81 -11.51
CA ASN A 382 -23.31 2.36 -12.08
C ASN A 382 -24.03 1.33 -11.18
N SER A 383 -23.28 0.39 -10.58
CA SER A 383 -23.83 -0.58 -9.63
C SER A 383 -24.32 0.09 -8.36
N PHE A 384 -23.55 1.06 -7.84
CA PHE A 384 -23.87 1.80 -6.64
C PHE A 384 -25.14 2.63 -6.80
N VAL A 385 -25.27 3.38 -7.90
CA VAL A 385 -26.46 4.19 -8.20
C VAL A 385 -27.71 3.33 -8.37
N ALA A 386 -27.61 2.22 -9.12
CA ALA A 386 -28.73 1.29 -9.27
C ALA A 386 -29.18 0.73 -7.91
N LYS A 387 -28.21 0.39 -7.04
CA LYS A 387 -28.52 -0.09 -5.69
C LYS A 387 -29.12 1.00 -4.81
N TRP A 388 -28.59 2.21 -4.88
CA TRP A 388 -29.08 3.38 -4.15
C TRP A 388 -30.54 3.69 -4.49
N GLN A 389 -30.91 3.66 -5.77
CA GLN A 389 -32.29 3.85 -6.23
C GLN A 389 -33.20 2.71 -5.76
N GLN A 390 -32.77 1.46 -5.90
CA GLN A 390 -33.52 0.30 -5.43
C GLN A 390 -33.83 0.38 -3.93
N LEU A 391 -32.84 0.74 -3.11
CA LEU A 391 -32.99 0.85 -1.66
C LEU A 391 -33.87 2.05 -1.28
N ALA A 392 -33.84 3.13 -2.07
CA ALA A 392 -34.72 4.27 -1.84
C ALA A 392 -36.21 3.91 -1.95
N GLU A 393 -36.59 3.02 -2.88
CA GLU A 393 -37.95 2.47 -3.02
C GLU A 393 -38.37 1.62 -1.81
N GLN A 394 -37.40 1.11 -1.06
CA GLN A 394 -37.60 0.30 0.15
C GLN A 394 -37.54 1.14 1.43
N ASN A 395 -37.63 2.47 1.32
CA ASN A 395 -37.48 3.40 2.45
C ASN A 395 -36.14 3.26 3.18
N LEU A 396 -35.09 2.99 2.43
CA LEU A 396 -33.71 3.04 2.92
C LEU A 396 -33.02 4.28 2.34
N ARG A 397 -32.17 4.92 3.15
CA ARG A 397 -31.38 6.08 2.76
C ARG A 397 -29.92 5.85 3.06
N LEU A 398 -29.07 6.30 2.14
CA LEU A 398 -27.63 6.28 2.33
C LEU A 398 -27.32 7.19 3.53
N ALA A 399 -26.66 6.64 4.53
CA ALA A 399 -26.31 7.32 5.78
C ALA A 399 -24.82 7.67 5.84
N ASP A 400 -23.99 6.83 5.24
CA ASP A 400 -22.54 6.95 5.18
C ASP A 400 -22.04 6.42 3.81
N LEU A 401 -20.99 7.03 3.29
CA LEU A 401 -20.37 6.72 2.01
C LEU A 401 -18.85 6.70 2.20
N LYS A 402 -18.19 5.62 1.79
CA LYS A 402 -16.75 5.60 1.57
C LYS A 402 -16.42 5.48 0.09
N ILE A 403 -15.45 6.24 -0.39
CA ILE A 403 -14.89 6.09 -1.75
C ILE A 403 -13.44 5.66 -1.66
N THR A 404 -13.13 4.48 -2.21
CA THR A 404 -11.75 4.01 -2.36
C THR A 404 -11.34 3.97 -3.84
N ARG A 405 -10.03 3.90 -4.10
CA ARG A 405 -9.49 3.65 -5.44
C ARG A 405 -8.73 2.35 -5.49
N GLU A 406 -9.10 1.50 -6.44
CA GLU A 406 -8.44 0.23 -6.73
C GLU A 406 -8.06 0.18 -8.20
N ASN A 407 -6.77 0.00 -8.51
CA ASN A 407 -6.25 -0.07 -9.89
C ASN A 407 -6.70 1.14 -10.75
N GLY A 408 -6.71 2.35 -10.18
CA GLY A 408 -7.12 3.58 -10.88
C GLY A 408 -8.63 3.74 -11.09
N SER A 409 -9.46 2.81 -10.61
CA SER A 409 -10.93 2.90 -10.65
C SER A 409 -11.50 3.20 -9.26
N GLU A 410 -12.51 4.06 -9.20
CA GLU A 410 -13.25 4.34 -7.97
C GLU A 410 -14.16 3.17 -7.59
N ARG A 411 -14.17 2.85 -6.30
CA ARG A 411 -15.02 1.86 -5.66
C ARG A 411 -15.83 2.55 -4.58
N PHE A 412 -17.13 2.33 -4.61
CA PHE A 412 -18.10 2.96 -3.72
C PHE A 412 -18.57 1.94 -2.69
N HIS A 413 -18.60 2.37 -1.43
CA HIS A 413 -19.06 1.60 -0.29
C HIS A 413 -20.08 2.44 0.46
N GLY A 414 -21.24 1.86 0.78
CA GLY A 414 -22.32 2.61 1.38
C GLY A 414 -22.99 1.86 2.50
N VAL A 415 -23.45 2.62 3.48
CA VAL A 415 -24.25 2.14 4.60
C VAL A 415 -25.63 2.78 4.49
N TRP A 416 -26.68 1.96 4.46
CA TRP A 416 -28.05 2.42 4.40
C TRP A 416 -28.80 2.13 5.69
N ARG A 417 -29.64 3.07 6.09
CA ARG A 417 -30.52 3.01 7.26
C ARG A 417 -31.95 3.32 6.85
N GLU A 418 -32.91 2.92 7.68
CA GLU A 418 -34.31 3.23 7.46
C GLU A 418 -34.54 4.74 7.42
N GLY A 419 -35.23 5.21 6.39
CA GLY A 419 -35.45 6.61 6.17
C GLY A 419 -36.44 6.89 5.06
N THR A 420 -37.31 7.88 5.30
CA THR A 420 -38.22 8.42 4.30
C THR A 420 -37.95 9.90 4.11
N GLY A 421 -38.51 10.51 3.05
CA GLY A 421 -38.27 11.91 2.71
C GLY A 421 -37.21 12.11 1.64
N GLY A 422 -36.90 13.39 1.39
CA GLY A 422 -35.97 13.83 0.36
C GLY A 422 -34.54 13.37 0.63
N TYR A 423 -33.78 13.09 -0.42
CA TYR A 423 -32.42 12.60 -0.31
C TYR A 423 -31.62 13.03 -1.54
N TYR A 424 -30.32 13.21 -1.37
CA TYR A 424 -29.43 13.59 -2.46
C TYR A 424 -28.06 12.94 -2.29
N LEU A 425 -27.44 12.57 -3.41
CA LEU A 425 -26.07 12.08 -3.50
C LEU A 425 -25.39 12.87 -4.62
N TRP A 426 -24.23 13.44 -4.34
CA TRP A 426 -23.38 14.04 -5.35
C TRP A 426 -21.95 13.58 -5.14
N VAL A 427 -21.30 13.16 -6.21
CA VAL A 427 -19.91 12.70 -6.17
C VAL A 427 -19.03 13.51 -7.11
N ASN A 428 -17.76 13.62 -6.74
CA ASN A 428 -16.68 14.15 -7.57
C ASN A 428 -16.87 15.60 -8.06
N ALA A 429 -17.48 16.45 -7.24
CA ALA A 429 -17.61 17.89 -7.52
C ALA A 429 -16.30 18.64 -7.20
N ASN A 430 -16.04 19.75 -7.89
CA ASN A 430 -15.03 20.70 -7.43
C ASN A 430 -15.59 21.49 -6.22
N GLN A 431 -14.69 22.19 -5.51
CA GLN A 431 -15.03 22.90 -4.28
C GLN A 431 -16.15 23.95 -4.45
N ALA A 432 -16.09 24.78 -5.50
CA ALA A 432 -17.04 25.87 -5.68
C ALA A 432 -18.46 25.34 -5.98
N ASP A 433 -18.52 24.31 -6.82
CA ASP A 433 -19.77 23.64 -7.16
C ASP A 433 -20.35 22.93 -5.94
N PHE A 434 -19.52 22.21 -5.18
CA PHE A 434 -19.95 21.51 -3.96
C PHE A 434 -20.55 22.46 -2.92
N ILE A 435 -19.90 23.60 -2.64
CA ILE A 435 -20.42 24.62 -1.71
C ILE A 435 -21.76 25.17 -2.21
N THR A 436 -21.86 25.47 -3.51
CA THR A 436 -23.10 25.98 -4.11
C THR A 436 -24.25 25.01 -3.91
N LYS A 437 -24.02 23.72 -4.15
CA LYS A 437 -25.05 22.69 -3.94
C LYS A 437 -25.37 22.46 -2.48
N TRP A 438 -24.37 22.49 -1.60
CA TRP A 438 -24.60 22.40 -0.16
C TRP A 438 -25.55 23.51 0.33
N GLN A 439 -25.39 24.75 -0.15
CA GLN A 439 -26.31 25.86 0.15
C GLN A 439 -27.70 25.65 -0.48
N GLU A 440 -27.75 25.23 -1.74
CA GLU A 440 -28.99 24.95 -2.47
C GLU A 440 -29.84 23.89 -1.75
N LEU A 441 -29.23 22.75 -1.39
CA LEU A 441 -29.91 21.66 -0.69
C LEU A 441 -30.28 22.06 0.74
N GLY A 442 -29.45 22.86 1.40
CA GLY A 442 -29.75 23.50 2.68
C GLY A 442 -31.07 24.29 2.66
N ALA A 443 -31.26 25.12 1.63
CA ALA A 443 -32.48 25.88 1.41
C ALA A 443 -33.71 25.01 1.08
N GLN A 444 -33.49 23.77 0.64
CA GLN A 444 -34.54 22.78 0.37
C GLN A 444 -34.86 21.89 1.58
N GLY A 445 -34.29 22.17 2.76
CA GLY A 445 -34.51 21.36 3.96
C GLY A 445 -33.74 20.03 3.97
N LEU A 446 -32.64 19.97 3.22
CA LEU A 446 -31.68 18.87 3.26
C LEU A 446 -30.40 19.30 3.97
N ARG A 447 -29.71 18.34 4.57
CA ARG A 447 -28.50 18.55 5.35
C ARG A 447 -27.47 17.51 4.95
N LEU A 448 -26.23 17.95 4.77
CA LEU A 448 -25.10 17.06 4.59
C LEU A 448 -24.96 16.21 5.85
N VAL A 449 -24.86 14.89 5.69
CA VAL A 449 -24.69 13.94 6.78
C VAL A 449 -23.36 13.20 6.73
N ASP A 450 -22.71 13.21 5.56
CA ASP A 450 -21.47 12.51 5.28
C ASP A 450 -20.74 13.22 4.13
N LEU A 451 -19.41 13.32 4.22
CA LEU A 451 -18.53 14.01 3.28
C LEU A 451 -17.29 13.17 2.96
N GLU A 452 -17.17 12.78 1.69
CA GLU A 452 -15.96 12.16 1.17
C GLU A 452 -15.15 13.15 0.32
N VAL A 453 -13.85 13.22 0.58
CA VAL A 453 -12.91 14.04 -0.19
C VAL A 453 -11.76 13.17 -0.69
N GLN A 454 -11.51 13.22 -2.00
CA GLN A 454 -10.38 12.55 -2.64
C GLN A 454 -9.39 13.58 -3.19
N ASN A 455 -8.09 13.36 -3.00
CA ASN A 455 -7.04 14.10 -3.70
C ASN A 455 -6.57 13.34 -4.94
N VAL A 456 -6.87 13.88 -6.12
CA VAL A 456 -6.57 13.27 -7.41
C VAL A 456 -5.59 14.15 -8.15
N ASN A 457 -4.31 13.75 -8.16
CA ASN A 457 -3.24 14.49 -8.83
C ASN A 457 -3.21 15.98 -8.42
N GLY A 458 -3.39 16.27 -7.13
CA GLY A 458 -3.42 17.64 -6.59
C GLY A 458 -4.77 18.35 -6.70
N THR A 459 -5.78 17.71 -7.30
CA THR A 459 -7.16 18.23 -7.38
C THR A 459 -8.04 17.57 -6.34
N LEU A 460 -8.64 18.36 -5.46
CA LEU A 460 -9.62 17.88 -4.49
C LEU A 460 -10.99 17.70 -5.14
N LEU A 461 -11.54 16.50 -5.01
CA LEU A 461 -12.88 16.13 -5.46
C LEU A 461 -13.76 15.84 -4.23
N TYR A 462 -14.93 16.45 -4.20
CA TYR A 462 -15.86 16.43 -3.06
C TYR A 462 -17.09 15.62 -3.41
N SER A 463 -17.49 14.74 -2.50
CA SER A 463 -18.65 13.88 -2.58
C SER A 463 -19.43 13.98 -1.28
N GLY A 464 -20.76 13.97 -1.34
CA GLY A 464 -21.59 14.15 -0.15
C GLY A 464 -22.91 13.41 -0.22
N VAL A 465 -23.43 13.12 0.96
CA VAL A 465 -24.74 12.52 1.18
C VAL A 465 -25.62 13.50 1.94
N TRP A 466 -26.83 13.75 1.44
CA TRP A 466 -27.79 14.65 2.08
C TRP A 466 -29.09 13.96 2.43
N LEU A 467 -29.56 14.20 3.65
CA LEU A 467 -30.82 13.70 4.20
C LEU A 467 -31.69 14.86 4.73
N PRO A 468 -32.98 14.65 5.01
CA PRO A 468 -33.85 15.70 5.54
C PRO A 468 -33.36 16.27 6.87
N GLY A 469 -33.45 17.58 7.03
CA GLY A 469 -33.17 18.27 8.29
C GLY A 469 -33.48 19.76 8.21
N ASP A 470 -34.01 20.31 9.30
CA ASP A 470 -34.37 21.72 9.47
C ASP A 470 -33.51 22.44 10.53
N ASP A 471 -32.62 21.70 11.19
CA ASP A 471 -31.72 22.17 12.23
C ASP A 471 -30.56 23.04 11.68
N GLY A 472 -29.86 23.73 12.59
CA GLY A 472 -28.66 24.47 12.29
C GLY A 472 -27.53 23.56 11.77
N TYR A 473 -26.74 24.05 10.82
CA TYR A 473 -25.71 23.26 10.16
C TYR A 473 -24.55 24.13 9.68
N TYR A 474 -23.38 23.52 9.53
CA TYR A 474 -22.19 24.20 9.04
C TYR A 474 -21.25 23.25 8.31
N LEU A 475 -20.45 23.80 7.39
CA LEU A 475 -19.43 23.10 6.62
C LEU A 475 -18.11 23.87 6.72
N TRP A 476 -17.03 23.21 7.12
CA TRP A 476 -15.69 23.77 7.14
C TRP A 476 -14.72 22.81 6.45
N ILE A 477 -13.99 23.29 5.46
CA ILE A 477 -13.25 22.42 4.53
C ILE A 477 -11.87 22.95 4.24
N ASN A 478 -10.97 22.05 3.85
CA ASN A 478 -9.61 22.35 3.40
C ASN A 478 -8.83 23.20 4.41
N ALA A 479 -9.00 22.91 5.70
CA ALA A 479 -8.34 23.63 6.78
C ALA A 479 -7.08 22.88 7.25
N ASP A 480 -6.05 23.63 7.65
CA ASP A 480 -5.02 23.07 8.54
C ASP A 480 -5.60 22.75 9.93
N TRP A 481 -4.84 22.02 10.74
CA TRP A 481 -5.27 21.58 12.07
C TRP A 481 -5.66 22.74 12.99
N ASN A 482 -4.86 23.81 13.04
CA ASN A 482 -5.10 24.92 13.96
C ASN A 482 -6.39 25.68 13.58
N SER A 483 -6.57 25.93 12.29
CA SER A 483 -7.79 26.51 11.73
C SER A 483 -9.01 25.63 11.98
N PHE A 484 -8.87 24.32 11.83
CA PHE A 484 -9.94 23.35 12.06
C PHE A 484 -10.38 23.34 13.53
N VAL A 485 -9.44 23.24 14.48
CA VAL A 485 -9.73 23.24 15.92
C VAL A 485 -10.36 24.55 16.37
N ALA A 486 -9.82 25.69 15.94
CA ALA A 486 -10.40 27.00 16.26
C ALA A 486 -11.85 27.10 15.77
N LYS A 487 -12.11 26.58 14.57
CA LYS A 487 -13.46 26.54 14.02
C LYS A 487 -14.38 25.58 14.79
N TRP A 488 -13.88 24.41 15.14
CA TRP A 488 -14.61 23.41 15.93
C TRP A 488 -15.07 23.99 17.28
N GLN A 489 -14.19 24.69 18.00
CA GLN A 489 -14.52 25.37 19.25
C GLN A 489 -15.54 26.50 19.04
N GLN A 490 -15.34 27.34 18.02
CA GLN A 490 -16.28 28.41 17.68
C GLN A 490 -17.69 27.88 17.42
N LEU A 491 -17.80 26.76 16.68
CA LEU A 491 -19.08 26.15 16.36
C LEU A 491 -19.68 25.45 17.58
N ALA A 492 -18.86 24.92 18.49
CA ALA A 492 -19.34 24.38 19.75
C ALA A 492 -20.09 25.42 20.60
N ASP A 493 -19.56 26.65 20.68
CA ASP A 493 -20.19 27.80 21.34
C ASP A 493 -21.50 28.25 20.67
N GLN A 494 -21.68 27.89 19.39
CA GLN A 494 -22.89 28.14 18.61
C GLN A 494 -23.88 26.98 18.64
N ASN A 495 -23.68 26.01 19.53
CA ASN A 495 -24.52 24.80 19.64
C ASN A 495 -24.52 23.97 18.35
N LEU A 496 -23.37 23.87 17.71
CA LEU A 496 -23.12 22.96 16.60
C LEU A 496 -22.10 21.90 17.02
N ARG A 497 -22.25 20.67 16.52
CA ARG A 497 -21.37 19.54 16.80
C ARG A 497 -20.91 18.92 15.49
N LEU A 498 -19.62 18.57 15.43
CA LEU A 498 -19.04 17.82 14.34
C LEU A 498 -19.71 16.44 14.31
N ILE A 499 -20.18 16.02 13.15
CA ILE A 499 -20.83 14.72 12.95
C ILE A 499 -20.02 13.79 12.05
N ASP A 500 -19.13 14.35 11.24
CA ASP A 500 -18.38 13.66 10.19
C ASP A 500 -17.08 14.44 9.92
N LEU A 501 -15.97 13.72 9.79
CA LEU A 501 -14.61 14.23 9.63
C LEU A 501 -13.91 13.52 8.48
N LYS A 502 -13.42 14.31 7.51
CA LYS A 502 -12.48 13.82 6.51
C LYS A 502 -11.08 14.40 6.71
N ILE A 503 -10.07 13.56 6.52
CA ILE A 503 -8.66 13.95 6.51
C ILE A 503 -8.03 13.54 5.18
N VAL A 504 -7.39 14.47 4.48
CA VAL A 504 -6.74 14.23 3.18
C VAL A 504 -5.37 14.86 3.14
N ASP A 505 -4.37 14.12 2.68
CA ASP A 505 -3.03 14.65 2.43
C ASP A 505 -3.01 15.51 1.16
N VAL A 506 -2.53 16.74 1.29
CA VAL A 506 -2.32 17.68 0.17
C VAL A 506 -0.87 18.16 0.21
N GLY A 507 -0.03 17.56 -0.63
CA GLY A 507 1.41 17.74 -0.53
C GLY A 507 1.95 17.07 0.73
N ASN A 508 2.65 17.83 1.58
CA ASN A 508 3.20 17.33 2.85
C ASN A 508 2.33 17.68 4.06
N GLU A 509 1.12 18.19 3.84
CA GLU A 509 0.22 18.68 4.91
C GLU A 509 -1.10 17.91 4.89
N GLN A 510 -1.56 17.52 6.08
CA GLN A 510 -2.92 17.04 6.28
C GLN A 510 -3.91 18.21 6.23
N ARG A 511 -4.98 18.03 5.46
CA ARG A 511 -6.13 18.94 5.40
C ARG A 511 -7.35 18.27 6.01
N PHE A 512 -8.07 19.05 6.81
CA PHE A 512 -9.23 18.61 7.56
C PHE A 512 -10.51 19.22 6.98
N PHE A 513 -11.55 18.40 6.93
CA PHE A 513 -12.87 18.74 6.43
C PHE A 513 -13.90 18.21 7.41
N GLY A 514 -14.93 18.99 7.70
CA GLY A 514 -15.91 18.60 8.71
C GLY A 514 -17.30 19.05 8.36
N VAL A 515 -18.27 18.28 8.84
CA VAL A 515 -19.69 18.56 8.74
C VAL A 515 -20.26 18.73 10.15
N TRP A 516 -20.97 19.82 10.37
CA TRP A 516 -21.59 20.11 11.67
C TRP A 516 -23.10 20.19 11.57
N ARG A 517 -23.76 19.70 12.62
CA ARG A 517 -25.22 19.76 12.84
C ARG A 517 -25.52 20.35 14.20
N GLN A 518 -26.76 20.76 14.42
CA GLN A 518 -27.18 21.36 15.68
C GLN A 518 -27.07 20.36 16.82
N GLY A 519 -26.47 20.77 17.92
CA GLY A 519 -26.31 19.95 19.12
C GLY A 519 -25.68 20.71 20.27
N THR A 520 -26.16 20.42 21.48
CA THR A 520 -25.69 21.06 22.72
C THR A 520 -24.95 20.09 23.66
N GLY A 521 -25.10 18.78 23.45
CA GLY A 521 -24.51 17.79 24.35
C GLY A 521 -22.98 17.71 24.30
N GLY A 522 -22.41 16.89 25.18
CA GLY A 522 -20.99 16.60 25.21
C GLY A 522 -20.47 16.09 23.86
N HIS A 523 -19.22 16.40 23.54
CA HIS A 523 -18.62 16.03 22.26
C HIS A 523 -17.11 15.91 22.41
N TYR A 524 -16.49 15.15 21.52
CA TYR A 524 -15.05 14.96 21.52
C TYR A 524 -14.54 14.75 20.08
N LEU A 525 -13.34 15.24 19.82
CA LEU A 525 -12.60 15.01 18.58
C LEU A 525 -11.21 14.49 18.97
N TRP A 526 -10.79 13.40 18.36
CA TRP A 526 -9.42 12.92 18.49
C TRP A 526 -8.90 12.49 17.13
N VAL A 527 -7.69 12.91 16.79
CA VAL A 527 -7.09 12.61 15.49
C VAL A 527 -5.72 11.98 15.66
N ASN A 528 -5.32 11.22 14.64
CA ASN A 528 -3.96 10.69 14.48
C ASN A 528 -3.45 9.81 15.63
N ALA A 529 -4.32 9.03 16.27
CA ALA A 529 -3.91 8.05 17.28
C ALA A 529 -3.46 6.73 16.64
N ASP A 530 -2.54 6.00 17.29
CA ASP A 530 -2.42 4.56 17.02
C ASP A 530 -3.63 3.78 17.55
N TRP A 531 -3.78 2.53 17.12
CA TRP A 531 -4.95 1.71 17.46
C TRP A 531 -5.16 1.52 18.97
N ASN A 532 -4.10 1.22 19.73
CA ASN A 532 -4.21 0.93 21.15
C ASN A 532 -4.66 2.17 21.92
N ASN A 533 -4.06 3.31 21.59
CA ASN A 533 -4.45 4.60 22.14
C ASN A 533 -5.89 4.94 21.74
N PHE A 534 -6.25 4.80 20.46
CA PHE A 534 -7.61 5.03 19.96
C PHE A 534 -8.67 4.26 20.74
N VAL A 535 -8.47 2.95 20.91
CA VAL A 535 -9.38 2.06 21.66
C VAL A 535 -9.47 2.46 23.13
N ALA A 536 -8.35 2.82 23.77
CA ALA A 536 -8.35 3.26 25.15
C ALA A 536 -9.22 4.51 25.36
N LYS A 537 -9.11 5.51 24.47
CA LYS A 537 -9.97 6.69 24.53
C LYS A 537 -11.41 6.39 24.16
N TRP A 538 -11.66 5.52 23.19
CA TRP A 538 -13.01 5.09 22.84
C TRP A 538 -13.74 4.50 24.07
N GLN A 539 -13.05 3.66 24.84
CA GLN A 539 -13.57 3.11 26.10
C GLN A 539 -13.73 4.18 27.20
N GLU A 540 -12.77 5.09 27.34
CA GLU A 540 -12.83 6.22 28.29
C GLU A 540 -14.05 7.11 28.02
N LEU A 541 -14.25 7.53 26.76
CA LEU A 541 -15.36 8.39 26.36
C LEU A 541 -16.70 7.66 26.48
N ALA A 542 -16.73 6.33 26.29
CA ALA A 542 -17.93 5.55 26.52
C ALA A 542 -18.43 5.60 27.98
N GLN A 543 -17.51 5.64 28.95
CA GLN A 543 -17.83 5.83 30.38
C GLN A 543 -18.41 7.23 30.67
N GLN A 544 -18.17 8.20 29.77
CA GLN A 544 -18.68 9.56 29.84
C GLN A 544 -19.98 9.75 29.05
N ASN A 545 -20.62 8.66 28.62
CA ASN A 545 -21.81 8.67 27.75
C ASN A 545 -21.56 9.40 26.41
N LEU A 546 -20.37 9.22 25.86
CA LEU A 546 -20.04 9.60 24.49
C LEU A 546 -19.89 8.35 23.62
N ARG A 547 -20.33 8.42 22.38
CA ARG A 547 -20.27 7.34 21.39
C ARG A 547 -19.58 7.84 20.14
N LEU A 548 -18.70 7.00 19.60
CA LEU A 548 -18.09 7.21 18.29
C LEU A 548 -19.23 7.24 17.25
N VAL A 549 -19.23 8.26 16.41
CA VAL A 549 -20.21 8.42 15.33
C VAL A 549 -19.57 8.42 13.95
N ASP A 550 -18.26 8.65 13.89
CA ASP A 550 -17.47 8.71 12.66
C ASP A 550 -16.00 8.35 13.00
N ILE A 551 -15.36 7.56 12.13
CA ILE A 551 -13.96 7.15 12.18
C ILE A 551 -13.30 7.33 10.81
N GLU A 552 -12.16 8.03 10.79
CA GLU A 552 -11.33 8.13 9.58
C GLU A 552 -9.97 7.48 9.83
N ILE A 553 -9.55 6.63 8.90
CA ILE A 553 -8.26 5.95 8.93
C ILE A 553 -7.34 6.54 7.86
N THR A 554 -6.23 7.15 8.30
CA THR A 554 -5.18 7.67 7.41
C THR A 554 -3.91 6.82 7.51
N GLN A 555 -3.09 6.86 6.46
CA GLN A 555 -1.77 6.22 6.44
C GLN A 555 -0.69 7.25 6.81
N SER A 556 0.28 6.85 7.63
CA SER A 556 1.46 7.67 7.93
C SER A 556 2.74 6.86 7.80
N ALA A 557 3.90 7.52 7.87
CA ALA A 557 5.21 6.87 7.95
C ALA A 557 5.37 5.92 9.15
N GLN A 558 4.50 6.05 10.14
CA GLN A 558 4.52 5.30 11.40
C GLN A 558 3.34 4.29 11.47
N GLY A 559 2.75 3.96 10.32
CA GLY A 559 1.61 3.05 10.20
C GLY A 559 0.26 3.78 10.12
N GLN A 560 -0.82 3.00 10.23
CA GLN A 560 -2.19 3.50 10.23
C GLN A 560 -2.45 4.45 11.41
N ARG A 561 -3.31 5.43 11.18
CA ARG A 561 -3.69 6.47 12.12
C ARG A 561 -5.20 6.59 12.17
N PHE A 562 -5.75 6.54 13.38
CA PHE A 562 -7.17 6.53 13.64
C PHE A 562 -7.59 7.89 14.19
N SER A 563 -8.64 8.44 13.58
CA SER A 563 -9.27 9.68 13.98
C SER A 563 -10.75 9.43 14.18
N GLY A 564 -11.38 10.10 15.14
CA GLY A 564 -12.77 9.85 15.47
C GLY A 564 -13.49 11.08 15.99
N VAL A 565 -14.81 11.04 15.83
CA VAL A 565 -15.75 12.04 16.32
C VAL A 565 -16.71 11.35 17.29
N TRP A 566 -16.88 11.93 18.47
CA TRP A 566 -17.78 11.41 19.49
C TRP A 566 -18.88 12.40 19.85
N LEU A 567 -20.10 11.88 19.97
CA LEU A 567 -21.31 12.61 20.34
C LEU A 567 -22.03 11.93 21.51
N PRO A 568 -23.04 12.57 22.14
CA PRO A 568 -23.74 11.99 23.26
C PRO A 568 -24.42 10.66 22.90
N GLY A 569 -24.30 9.69 23.80
CA GLY A 569 -24.97 8.40 23.69
C GLY A 569 -24.70 7.51 24.90
N ALA A 570 -25.75 6.89 25.42
CA ALA A 570 -25.67 5.88 26.49
C ALA A 570 -26.09 4.48 26.00
N ASP A 571 -26.45 4.37 24.72
CA ASP A 571 -26.83 3.14 24.02
C ASP A 571 -25.68 2.15 23.91
N ALA A 572 -26.02 0.91 23.56
CA ALA A 572 -25.05 -0.11 23.20
C ALA A 572 -24.24 0.34 21.97
N TYR A 573 -22.95 -0.02 21.94
CA TYR A 573 -22.00 0.43 20.95
C TYR A 573 -20.96 -0.66 20.67
N TYR A 574 -20.44 -0.69 19.45
CA TYR A 574 -19.43 -1.66 19.04
C TYR A 574 -18.50 -1.04 17.99
N LEU A 575 -17.23 -1.42 18.03
CA LEU A 575 -16.19 -0.99 17.08
C LEU A 575 -15.41 -2.23 16.67
N TRP A 576 -15.20 -2.40 15.37
CA TRP A 576 -14.35 -3.46 14.84
C TRP A 576 -13.58 -2.96 13.62
N SER A 577 -12.28 -3.26 13.58
CA SER A 577 -11.34 -2.67 12.64
C SER A 577 -10.45 -3.74 12.04
N GLY A 578 -10.02 -3.52 10.80
CA GLY A 578 -8.98 -4.34 10.15
C GLY A 578 -9.46 -5.71 9.66
N ALA A 579 -10.77 -5.92 9.46
CA ALA A 579 -11.29 -7.20 8.99
C ALA A 579 -11.30 -7.29 7.46
N ASP A 580 -11.03 -8.45 6.88
CA ASP A 580 -11.37 -8.70 5.47
C ASP A 580 -12.89 -8.73 5.26
N TRP A 581 -13.34 -8.71 4.00
CA TRP A 581 -14.77 -8.66 3.67
C TRP A 581 -15.58 -9.82 4.26
N GLN A 582 -15.07 -11.05 4.19
CA GLN A 582 -15.80 -12.23 4.66
C GLN A 582 -16.01 -12.17 6.17
N HIS A 583 -14.99 -11.78 6.90
CA HIS A 583 -15.08 -11.59 8.34
C HIS A 583 -15.96 -10.38 8.68
N PHE A 584 -15.79 -9.26 7.98
CA PHE A 584 -16.57 -8.04 8.17
C PHE A 584 -18.08 -8.30 8.05
N VAL A 585 -18.52 -8.93 6.96
CA VAL A 585 -19.94 -9.21 6.74
C VAL A 585 -20.51 -10.18 7.77
N ALA A 586 -19.74 -11.19 8.18
CA ALA A 586 -20.17 -12.13 9.22
C ALA A 586 -20.40 -11.42 10.57
N LYS A 587 -19.51 -10.49 10.96
CA LYS A 587 -19.73 -9.70 12.17
C LYS A 587 -20.87 -8.73 12.01
N TRP A 588 -21.01 -8.09 10.84
CA TRP A 588 -22.13 -7.19 10.56
C TRP A 588 -23.46 -7.92 10.75
N GLU A 589 -23.62 -9.11 10.18
CA GLU A 589 -24.80 -9.96 10.40
C GLU A 589 -24.99 -10.35 11.87
N GLU A 590 -23.91 -10.77 12.55
CA GLU A 590 -23.92 -11.15 13.97
C GLU A 590 -24.43 -10.00 14.86
N VAL A 591 -23.85 -8.81 14.75
CA VAL A 591 -24.23 -7.68 15.61
C VAL A 591 -25.56 -7.07 15.16
N SER A 592 -25.92 -7.15 13.88
CA SER A 592 -27.25 -6.77 13.40
C SER A 592 -28.36 -7.61 14.02
N ALA A 593 -28.13 -8.92 14.21
CA ALA A 593 -29.04 -9.81 14.92
C ALA A 593 -29.14 -9.48 16.44
N GLN A 594 -28.14 -8.80 16.99
CA GLN A 594 -28.11 -8.33 18.38
C GLN A 594 -28.71 -6.91 18.54
N GLY A 595 -29.31 -6.35 17.49
CA GLY A 595 -29.90 -5.02 17.53
C GLY A 595 -28.89 -3.88 17.50
N MET A 596 -27.80 -4.08 16.75
CA MET A 596 -26.81 -3.06 16.43
C MET A 596 -26.91 -2.66 14.96
N ARG A 597 -26.56 -1.41 14.63
CA ARG A 597 -26.53 -0.90 13.26
C ARG A 597 -25.25 -0.16 13.00
N LEU A 598 -24.66 -0.46 11.85
CA LEU A 598 -23.52 0.27 11.33
C LEU A 598 -23.96 1.72 11.13
N VAL A 599 -23.20 2.66 11.70
CA VAL A 599 -23.41 4.10 11.57
C VAL A 599 -22.35 4.75 10.71
N ASP A 600 -21.19 4.11 10.59
CA ASP A 600 -20.04 4.61 9.85
C ASP A 600 -19.10 3.46 9.45
N LEU A 601 -18.45 3.59 8.30
CA LEU A 601 -17.60 2.58 7.66
C LEU A 601 -16.36 3.22 7.03
N ASP A 602 -15.18 2.89 7.56
CA ASP A 602 -13.92 3.16 6.88
C ASP A 602 -13.42 1.92 6.11
N VAL A 603 -12.82 2.14 4.94
CA VAL A 603 -12.26 1.10 4.09
C VAL A 603 -10.84 1.47 3.69
N VAL A 604 -9.89 0.65 4.12
CA VAL A 604 -8.50 0.76 3.68
C VAL A 604 -8.33 -0.13 2.45
N PRO A 605 -7.98 0.44 1.27
CA PRO A 605 -7.82 -0.35 0.05
C PRO A 605 -6.74 -1.43 0.20
N GLY A 606 -6.96 -2.59 -0.41
CA GLY A 606 -5.92 -3.60 -0.50
C GLY A 606 -4.80 -3.11 -1.42
N SER A 607 -3.59 -2.89 -0.88
CA SER A 607 -2.41 -2.54 -1.67
C SER A 607 -1.57 -3.78 -1.98
N GLY A 608 -1.15 -3.96 -3.23
CA GLY A 608 0.12 -4.65 -3.46
C GLY A 608 1.23 -3.74 -2.91
N ALA A 609 1.68 -4.02 -1.68
CA ALA A 609 2.70 -3.31 -0.89
C ALA A 609 2.72 -1.76 -0.90
N GLN A 610 2.21 -1.17 0.18
CA GLN A 610 2.99 -0.17 0.94
C GLN A 610 3.06 -0.67 2.40
N SER A 611 4.26 -0.73 2.97
CA SER A 611 4.46 -0.94 4.40
C SER A 611 5.17 0.30 4.97
N PRO A 612 4.95 0.64 6.25
CA PRO A 612 5.61 -0.16 7.28
C PRO A 612 4.66 -0.76 8.32
N THR A 613 4.96 -2.02 8.66
CA THR A 613 4.56 -2.81 9.83
C THR A 613 3.06 -3.09 10.00
N PRO A 614 2.63 -4.36 9.88
CA PRO A 614 1.44 -4.86 10.56
C PRO A 614 1.76 -4.92 12.06
N SER A 615 1.33 -3.91 12.81
CA SER A 615 1.20 -4.06 14.25
C SER A 615 -0.07 -4.87 14.53
N SER A 616 0.13 -6.16 14.84
CA SER A 616 -0.86 -7.08 15.42
C SER A 616 -2.16 -7.28 14.64
N VAL A 617 -2.49 -8.54 14.37
CA VAL A 617 -3.88 -9.00 14.34
C VAL A 617 -4.56 -8.36 15.55
N ALA A 618 -5.45 -7.39 15.32
CA ALA A 618 -6.11 -6.67 16.38
C ALA A 618 -6.82 -7.70 17.26
N ALA A 619 -6.36 -7.83 18.50
CA ALA A 619 -7.04 -8.62 19.50
C ALA A 619 -8.48 -8.11 19.58
N SER A 620 -9.42 -9.04 19.39
CA SER A 620 -10.84 -8.81 19.54
C SER A 620 -11.13 -8.36 20.98
N TYR A 621 -11.53 -7.10 21.15
CA TYR A 621 -12.22 -6.67 22.37
C TYR A 621 -13.73 -6.67 22.12
N GLY A 622 -14.27 -7.88 21.94
CA GLY A 622 -15.70 -8.14 21.91
C GLY A 622 -16.20 -8.50 23.30
N GLY A 623 -16.40 -7.50 24.16
CA GLY A 623 -17.22 -7.64 25.35
C GLY A 623 -18.47 -6.80 25.15
N MET A 624 -19.64 -7.42 24.99
CA MET A 624 -20.91 -6.72 25.20
C MET A 624 -20.86 -6.11 26.62
N ALA A 625 -20.69 -4.79 26.71
CA ALA A 625 -20.87 -4.10 27.98
C ALA A 625 -22.38 -4.04 28.26
N SER A 626 -22.93 -5.10 28.84
CA SER A 626 -24.28 -5.08 29.40
C SER A 626 -24.24 -4.32 30.73
N ALA A 627 -25.10 -3.31 30.84
CA ALA A 627 -25.52 -2.84 32.15
C ALA A 627 -26.37 -3.95 32.80
N SER A 628 -26.01 -4.31 34.03
CA SER A 628 -26.65 -5.26 34.95
C SER A 628 -26.30 -6.76 34.79
N ALA A 629 -25.79 -7.29 35.89
CA ALA A 629 -25.43 -8.68 36.12
C ALA A 629 -26.67 -9.55 36.42
N SER A 630 -26.71 -10.76 35.86
CA SER A 630 -26.90 -12.02 36.60
C SER A 630 -27.09 -13.23 35.66
N ALA A 631 -26.22 -14.23 35.83
CA ALA A 631 -26.43 -15.69 35.67
C ALA A 631 -27.02 -16.24 34.35
N PHE A 632 -26.27 -17.11 33.65
CA PHE A 632 -26.39 -18.58 33.76
C PHE A 632 -25.41 -19.33 32.84
N ASP A 633 -25.15 -20.56 33.28
CA ASP A 633 -24.20 -21.60 32.86
C ASP A 633 -24.26 -22.11 31.40
N SER A 634 -23.08 -22.59 30.97
CA SER A 634 -22.74 -23.71 30.07
C SER A 634 -23.79 -24.37 29.16
N TYR A 635 -23.45 -24.59 27.88
CA TYR A 635 -23.59 -25.92 27.25
C TYR A 635 -22.76 -26.10 25.97
N GLU A 636 -22.20 -27.30 25.81
CA GLU A 636 -21.39 -27.82 24.69
C GLU A 636 -22.19 -28.23 23.44
N ASP A 637 -21.46 -28.34 22.33
CA ASP A 637 -21.61 -29.15 21.10
C ASP A 637 -22.93 -29.90 20.81
N GLY A 638 -23.40 -29.78 19.55
CA GLY A 638 -24.37 -30.70 18.97
C GLY A 638 -24.80 -30.38 17.53
N LYS A 639 -24.40 -31.26 16.59
CA LYS A 639 -24.66 -31.24 15.14
C LYS A 639 -26.13 -31.11 14.73
N GLY A 640 -26.37 -30.49 13.56
CA GLY A 640 -27.52 -30.80 12.69
C GLY A 640 -27.97 -29.65 11.76
N GLY A 641 -27.62 -29.72 10.47
CA GLY A 641 -28.46 -29.14 9.40
C GLY A 641 -29.55 -30.14 8.98
N PRO A 642 -30.37 -29.88 7.94
CA PRO A 642 -30.44 -28.69 7.08
C PRO A 642 -31.89 -28.14 6.88
N GLY A 643 -32.03 -27.01 6.18
CA GLY A 643 -33.32 -26.47 5.76
C GLY A 643 -33.18 -25.42 4.66
N ALA A 644 -32.95 -25.87 3.43
CA ALA A 644 -33.02 -25.06 2.22
C ALA A 644 -34.47 -24.77 1.83
N ALA A 645 -34.77 -23.55 1.38
CA ALA A 645 -35.99 -23.23 0.65
C ALA A 645 -35.62 -22.62 -0.71
N THR A 646 -35.82 -23.42 -1.75
CA THR A 646 -35.76 -23.12 -3.17
C THR A 646 -36.96 -22.31 -3.66
N LEU A 647 -36.75 -21.38 -4.59
CA LEU A 647 -37.72 -21.09 -5.66
C LEU A 647 -36.96 -21.00 -7.00
N ALA A 648 -37.49 -21.73 -7.99
CA ALA A 648 -36.98 -21.87 -9.35
C ALA A 648 -38.08 -21.52 -10.37
N GLY A 649 -37.65 -21.13 -11.58
CA GLY A 649 -38.45 -21.06 -12.82
C GLY A 649 -38.95 -19.65 -13.18
N GLU A 650 -38.91 -19.15 -14.42
CA GLU A 650 -38.67 -19.75 -15.74
C GLU A 650 -38.19 -18.67 -16.74
N ALA A 651 -37.58 -19.12 -17.84
CA ALA A 651 -37.21 -18.33 -19.01
C ALA A 651 -38.38 -18.21 -20.00
N GLY A 652 -38.49 -17.08 -20.71
CA GLY A 652 -39.41 -16.89 -21.84
C GLY A 652 -39.10 -15.63 -22.66
N TYR A 653 -38.81 -15.84 -23.94
CA TYR A 653 -38.36 -14.91 -24.99
C TYR A 653 -39.28 -13.71 -25.30
N GLY A 654 -38.67 -12.62 -25.80
CA GLY A 654 -39.37 -11.56 -26.56
C GLY A 654 -38.43 -10.50 -27.15
N MET A 655 -38.26 -10.50 -28.46
CA MET A 655 -37.32 -9.72 -29.30
C MET A 655 -37.55 -8.20 -29.40
N GLY A 656 -36.48 -7.50 -29.81
CA GLY A 656 -36.50 -6.30 -30.69
C GLY A 656 -35.86 -5.06 -30.04
N SER A 657 -34.88 -4.35 -30.59
CA SER A 657 -34.28 -4.32 -31.93
C SER A 657 -32.87 -3.74 -31.80
N VAL A 658 -31.93 -4.30 -32.56
CA VAL A 658 -30.60 -3.75 -32.82
C VAL A 658 -30.74 -2.70 -33.93
N ASN A 659 -30.06 -1.57 -33.79
CA ASN A 659 -29.50 -0.81 -34.91
C ASN A 659 -28.17 -0.23 -34.40
N GLY A 660 -27.07 -0.75 -34.94
CA GLY A 660 -25.75 -0.21 -34.72
C GLY A 660 -25.43 0.89 -35.73
N GLU A 661 -24.51 1.78 -35.36
CA GLU A 661 -23.26 2.04 -36.09
C GLU A 661 -22.40 2.99 -35.23
N GLY A 662 -21.12 2.64 -35.09
CA GLY A 662 -20.20 3.32 -34.19
C GLY A 662 -19.49 4.52 -34.83
N THR A 663 -18.86 5.33 -33.99
CA THR A 663 -17.54 5.93 -34.20
C THR A 663 -17.01 6.45 -32.86
N ALA A 664 -15.69 6.38 -32.70
CA ALA A 664 -14.97 6.66 -31.47
C ALA A 664 -14.84 8.16 -31.14
N VAL A 665 -14.42 8.38 -29.88
CA VAL A 665 -13.64 9.50 -29.31
C VAL A 665 -14.40 10.39 -28.28
N SER A 666 -13.70 10.57 -27.14
CA SER A 666 -13.80 11.59 -26.05
C SER A 666 -14.87 11.48 -24.94
N ALA A 667 -14.38 11.24 -23.72
CA ALA A 667 -14.95 11.74 -22.45
C ALA A 667 -14.86 13.29 -22.39
N PRO A 668 -15.54 14.01 -21.46
CA PRO A 668 -16.22 13.57 -20.25
C PRO A 668 -17.70 13.99 -20.16
N ASP A 669 -18.52 13.31 -19.36
CA ASP A 669 -19.76 13.92 -18.87
C ASP A 669 -20.08 13.51 -17.43
N SER A 670 -20.26 14.54 -16.61
CA SER A 670 -20.58 14.51 -15.19
C SER A 670 -22.03 14.10 -14.97
N GLY A 671 -22.25 12.96 -14.30
CA GLY A 671 -23.59 12.40 -14.05
C GLY A 671 -24.44 13.27 -13.10
N ARG A 672 -25.49 13.90 -13.64
CA ARG A 672 -26.61 14.49 -12.91
C ARG A 672 -27.87 13.69 -13.19
N LEU A 673 -28.58 13.24 -12.15
CA LEU A 673 -29.99 12.84 -12.24
C LEU A 673 -30.72 13.31 -10.97
N ALA A 674 -31.68 14.22 -11.14
CA ALA A 674 -32.63 14.64 -10.12
C ALA A 674 -34.02 14.07 -10.44
N GLY A 675 -34.72 13.56 -9.43
CA GLY A 675 -36.09 13.03 -9.54
C GLY A 675 -37.15 14.13 -9.72
N VAL A 676 -38.22 13.78 -10.44
CA VAL A 676 -39.26 14.63 -11.04
C VAL A 676 -40.30 15.15 -10.05
N GLY A 677 -40.74 16.40 -10.24
CA GLY A 677 -42.04 16.96 -9.80
C GLY A 677 -42.69 17.75 -10.95
N GLY A 678 -43.92 17.42 -11.32
CA GLY A 678 -44.55 17.79 -12.60
C GLY A 678 -45.28 19.14 -12.67
N GLY A 679 -45.73 19.47 -13.89
CA GLY A 679 -46.78 20.46 -14.16
C GLY A 679 -46.61 21.29 -15.43
N SER A 680 -47.34 20.91 -16.51
CA SER A 680 -48.13 21.74 -17.46
C SER A 680 -47.69 23.20 -17.71
N SER A 681 -47.63 23.80 -18.90
CA SER A 681 -48.09 23.49 -20.27
C SER A 681 -47.75 24.71 -21.17
N ASN A 682 -47.71 24.44 -22.47
CA ASN A 682 -48.06 25.32 -23.60
C ASN A 682 -47.09 26.39 -24.16
N GLY A 683 -46.76 26.14 -25.44
CA GLY A 683 -46.80 27.11 -26.55
C GLY A 683 -45.56 28.00 -26.66
N GLY A 684 -44.77 27.99 -27.72
CA GLY A 684 -45.03 27.68 -29.12
C GLY A 684 -44.36 28.78 -29.95
N GLY A 685 -43.77 28.43 -31.09
CA GLY A 685 -43.49 29.40 -32.16
C GLY A 685 -42.05 29.91 -32.29
N LEU A 686 -41.30 29.20 -33.13
CA LEU A 686 -40.65 29.67 -34.37
C LEU A 686 -39.73 30.91 -34.36
N ALA A 687 -38.51 30.65 -34.88
CA ALA A 687 -37.74 31.43 -35.86
C ALA A 687 -37.30 32.86 -35.44
N SER A 688 -36.14 33.41 -35.81
CA SER A 688 -34.99 33.08 -36.65
C SER A 688 -33.97 34.20 -36.42
N THR A 689 -32.68 33.95 -36.69
CA THR A 689 -31.66 34.90 -37.24
C THR A 689 -31.58 36.34 -36.70
N SER A 690 -30.47 37.01 -36.47
CA SER A 690 -29.03 36.81 -36.62
C SER A 690 -28.45 38.20 -36.30
N THR A 691 -27.32 38.24 -35.60
CA THR A 691 -26.22 39.22 -35.75
C THR A 691 -26.43 40.73 -35.51
N ALA A 692 -25.44 41.26 -34.76
CA ALA A 692 -24.67 42.47 -35.05
C ALA A 692 -24.87 43.72 -34.16
N THR A 693 -23.96 43.81 -33.17
CA THR A 693 -23.01 44.91 -32.90
C THR A 693 -23.44 46.36 -32.60
N ARG A 694 -22.82 46.84 -31.49
CA ARG A 694 -22.22 48.16 -31.19
C ARG A 694 -23.10 49.31 -30.65
N THR A 695 -22.96 49.52 -29.32
CA THR A 695 -22.52 50.75 -28.58
C THR A 695 -22.90 52.16 -29.07
N PRO A 696 -22.80 53.21 -28.23
CA PRO A 696 -23.06 53.37 -26.79
C PRO A 696 -23.88 54.67 -26.51
N THR A 697 -24.33 54.92 -25.27
CA THR A 697 -24.24 56.26 -24.61
C THR A 697 -24.86 56.24 -23.21
N ALA A 698 -24.26 57.07 -22.35
CA ALA A 698 -24.40 57.14 -20.91
C ALA A 698 -25.59 57.99 -20.43
N GLY A 699 -25.95 57.82 -19.15
CA GLY A 699 -26.59 58.88 -18.38
C GLY A 699 -27.30 58.43 -17.10
N GLY A 700 -26.63 58.63 -15.95
CA GLY A 700 -27.19 58.91 -14.60
C GLY A 700 -28.09 57.86 -13.94
N GLY A 701 -28.04 57.55 -12.66
CA GLY A 701 -27.39 58.16 -11.50
C GLY A 701 -28.17 57.70 -10.26
N ASN A 702 -27.44 57.47 -9.16
CA ASN A 702 -27.84 57.19 -7.77
C ASN A 702 -28.43 55.80 -7.44
N ALA A 703 -28.18 55.18 -6.29
CA ALA A 703 -27.07 55.05 -5.33
C ALA A 703 -27.59 54.14 -4.19
N PHE A 704 -26.68 53.63 -3.34
CA PHE A 704 -26.85 52.75 -2.16
C PHE A 704 -26.83 51.25 -2.49
N GLY A 705 -25.87 50.43 -2.03
CA GLY A 705 -24.72 50.61 -1.14
C GLY A 705 -24.33 49.23 -0.56
N GLY A 706 -23.03 48.92 -0.50
CA GLY A 706 -22.51 47.72 0.18
C GLY A 706 -21.44 46.96 -0.60
N GLY A 707 -20.26 47.58 -0.76
CA GLY A 707 -19.11 47.01 -1.46
C GLY A 707 -18.21 46.17 -0.55
N TYR A 708 -17.59 45.17 -1.18
CA TYR A 708 -16.64 44.20 -0.66
C TYR A 708 -15.23 44.50 -1.24
N PHE A 709 -14.22 44.05 -0.50
CA PHE A 709 -12.83 43.70 -0.88
C PHE A 709 -11.74 44.78 -1.13
N GLY A 710 -10.61 44.56 -0.45
CA GLY A 710 -9.31 44.47 -1.12
C GLY A 710 -8.22 45.42 -0.62
N GLY A 711 -7.31 44.93 0.23
CA GLY A 711 -6.06 45.63 0.54
C GLY A 711 -4.99 44.67 1.07
N SER A 712 -3.98 44.40 0.24
CA SER A 712 -2.73 43.72 0.64
C SER A 712 -1.88 44.59 1.57
N PRO A 713 -1.01 44.01 2.43
CA PRO A 713 -0.40 44.71 3.56
C PRO A 713 0.95 45.36 3.23
N GLN A 714 1.30 46.41 4.00
CA GLN A 714 2.68 46.87 4.21
C GLN A 714 2.98 46.94 5.72
N PRO A 715 4.27 46.87 6.11
CA PRO A 715 4.72 46.19 7.33
C PRO A 715 4.85 47.13 8.53
N GLY A 716 4.55 46.61 9.73
CA GLY A 716 4.84 47.29 10.99
C GLY A 716 4.13 46.63 12.17
N ASP A 717 4.92 46.28 13.18
CA ASP A 717 4.57 45.81 14.53
C ASP A 717 4.21 44.31 14.68
N ALA A 718 5.24 43.58 15.13
CA ALA A 718 5.15 42.19 15.56
C ALA A 718 4.28 42.04 16.82
N PRO A 719 3.28 41.14 16.85
CA PRO A 719 2.71 40.66 18.09
C PRO A 719 3.57 39.53 18.68
N ALA A 720 3.66 39.49 20.01
CA ALA A 720 4.40 38.51 20.78
C ALA A 720 4.04 37.06 20.42
N PRO A 721 4.97 36.09 20.50
CA PRO A 721 4.72 34.70 20.15
C PRO A 721 3.66 34.10 21.08
N GLN A 722 2.55 33.66 20.49
CA GLN A 722 1.61 32.74 21.13
C GLN A 722 2.27 31.34 21.17
N PRO A 723 2.05 30.54 22.24
CA PRO A 723 2.65 29.22 22.34
C PRO A 723 2.12 28.30 21.23
N GLU A 724 3.01 27.56 20.57
CA GLU A 724 2.65 26.44 19.68
C GLU A 724 1.81 25.42 20.47
N LEU A 725 0.55 25.23 20.06
CA LEU A 725 -0.26 24.11 20.53
C LEU A 725 0.20 22.87 19.76
N THR A 726 0.80 21.91 20.47
CA THR A 726 1.20 20.62 19.92
C THR A 726 -0.05 19.82 19.49
N MET A 727 0.11 18.88 18.55
CA MET A 727 -0.95 17.96 18.09
C MET A 727 -1.36 16.93 19.16
N GLU A 728 -1.49 17.34 20.41
CA GLU A 728 -1.98 16.53 21.52
C GLU A 728 -3.34 17.07 22.00
N ALA A 729 -4.30 16.14 22.09
CA ALA A 729 -5.64 16.21 22.67
C ALA A 729 -6.14 17.56 23.22
N LEU A 730 -7.26 18.06 22.67
CA LEU A 730 -8.03 19.16 23.26
C LEU A 730 -9.45 18.69 23.56
N GLY A 731 -9.71 18.37 24.83
CA GLY A 731 -11.06 18.15 25.32
C GLY A 731 -11.81 19.46 25.45
N GLY A 732 -12.91 19.61 24.71
CA GLY A 732 -13.86 20.71 24.89
C GLY A 732 -14.66 20.52 26.18
N GLY A 733 -14.10 20.92 27.31
CA GLY A 733 -14.79 20.86 28.59
C GLY A 733 -15.92 21.89 28.66
N SER A 734 -17.16 21.42 28.82
CA SER A 734 -17.95 21.82 29.99
C SER A 734 -18.72 20.62 30.50
N VAL A 735 -18.32 20.14 31.67
CA VAL A 735 -19.15 19.32 32.54
C VAL A 735 -19.99 20.30 33.34
N SER A 736 -21.28 20.35 33.04
CA SER A 736 -22.34 20.68 34.00
C SER A 736 -23.63 19.99 33.59
#